data_AF-A0A5E4UB16-F1
#
_entry.id   AF-A0A5E4UB16-F1
#
_cell.length_a   1.000
_cell.length_b   1.000
_cell.length_c   1.000
_cell.angle_alpha   90.00
_cell.angle_beta   90.00
_cell.angle_gamma   90.00
#
_symmetry.space_group_name_H-M   'P 1'
#
loop_
_entity.id
_entity.type
_entity.pdbx_description
1 polymer ?
#
loop_
_entity_poly.entity_id
_entity_poly.type
_entity_poly.pdbx_seq_one_letter_code
_entity_poly.pdbx_strand_id
1 'polypeptide(L)'
;MMKRLWFQLHWGFGISAGLVLAVVGLTGALLSYDDALTRAFSPGVMTVAVRDTAPLPIPELLARVHQAAPDRRVLLMTMTRAPQDAVGVRLSVGDGPRGETYFVDPYTGQMLGRSQADAVFRFIMDIHRFLTVDGIGKQITAAATLLLFVLALSGLYLRWPRRVGHWRAWFHIDFKKRGRPFLWNLHAVIGTMVLVPYLLSATTGLYWSYDWWRGMLFSIAGVSPPVRNKPAAPPARSAHGEGKPAALPDLAATTTTEMATAWRSFTGHVPDYTKVSLRPAQKSGGPLQVTWLDTSAPHERAFNHLEIDAASGAIRNEDRYARKTMGGQWMASIYALHRGSFFGPAGVVVMMLSSLMMPVFFVTGWMLYLDRRRKQRALAASRPVVARSGSPVAAGGALADDGVLIGYASQSGVAEDLAWQTAGMLEGAGVRAQIQPLARIGQAQLGSARRALFIVSTFGDGEPPDSARRFAQQLMNRAMALPTLRFAMLSLGDSHYDRFCGFGRKLDGWLRAQGGVAAFEPIEVDRGDPGAWVHWQDRLGEWFGHPLAASKPHDGPRFQPWALVERDLLNPGSAGLPAYHLAFTLPSGVQWMAGDRVDVRPRHSVARVDTFLSRSVWARDVRVSVAGRETTLGDALRECQLPDTAPPAGIDLQDWLARLALLPVREYSIASTCDEGRLMLLVRQVRHPDGSLGLGSGWLTEGVALGESVSMRVRPNPGFHGPATGRGMILIGNGTGLAGLRAHLAERIANGQRRNWLIFGERHAAHDDFHDTTLCAWHAQGGIARLDRVYSRDQAQRRYVQDRVREAAQDIAAWVARGASIYVCGSLSGMAPAVDAALADAIGTDVLLDLSAQGRYRRDVY
;
A
#
# COMPACT_ATOMS: atom_id res chain seq x y z
N MET A 1 -2.47 -7.22 -20.03
CA MET A 1 -1.42 -7.92 -19.25
C MET A 1 -0.25 -6.99 -18.92
N MET A 2 0.48 -6.44 -19.90
CA MET A 2 1.72 -5.68 -19.72
C MET A 2 1.67 -4.50 -18.70
N LYS A 3 0.68 -3.59 -18.77
CA LYS A 3 0.54 -2.51 -17.76
C LYS A 3 0.40 -3.01 -16.31
N ARG A 4 -0.21 -4.18 -16.09
CA ARG A 4 -0.37 -4.77 -14.75
C ARG A 4 0.95 -5.34 -14.23
N LEU A 5 1.75 -5.98 -15.09
CA LEU A 5 3.10 -6.44 -14.76
C LEU A 5 4.01 -5.24 -14.42
N TRP A 6 4.04 -4.22 -15.27
CA TRP A 6 4.83 -3.01 -15.00
C TRP A 6 4.39 -2.27 -13.74
N PHE A 7 3.10 -2.24 -13.41
CA PHE A 7 2.62 -1.70 -12.14
C PHE A 7 3.09 -2.52 -10.92
N GLN A 8 3.12 -3.85 -11.04
CA GLN A 8 3.65 -4.74 -10.00
C GLN A 8 5.15 -4.53 -9.78
N LEU A 9 5.93 -4.50 -10.87
CA LEU A 9 7.37 -4.26 -10.85
C LEU A 9 7.70 -2.87 -10.31
N HIS A 10 7.01 -1.82 -10.78
CA HIS A 10 7.25 -0.44 -10.36
C HIS A 10 7.03 -0.25 -8.85
N TRP A 11 5.91 -0.72 -8.29
CA TRP A 11 5.71 -0.64 -6.84
C TRP A 11 6.70 -1.54 -6.07
N GLY A 12 6.98 -2.76 -6.56
CA GLY A 12 7.93 -3.67 -5.92
C GLY A 12 9.34 -3.08 -5.82
N PHE A 13 9.90 -2.64 -6.95
CA PHE A 13 11.21 -2.00 -7.01
C PHE A 13 11.23 -0.66 -6.25
N GLY A 14 10.16 0.13 -6.31
CA GLY A 14 10.06 1.40 -5.59
C GLY A 14 10.08 1.22 -4.06
N ILE A 15 9.56 0.10 -3.55
CA ILE A 15 9.67 -0.27 -2.13
C ILE A 15 11.07 -0.80 -1.80
N SER A 16 11.59 -1.73 -2.59
CA SER A 16 12.88 -2.40 -2.30
C SER A 16 14.08 -1.45 -2.40
N ALA A 17 14.12 -0.59 -3.43
CA ALA A 17 15.20 0.37 -3.64
C ALA A 17 14.94 1.74 -2.99
N GLY A 18 13.69 2.06 -2.65
CA GLY A 18 13.27 3.41 -2.27
C GLY A 18 14.00 4.01 -1.08
N LEU A 19 14.36 3.20 -0.06
CA LEU A 19 15.13 3.68 1.08
C LEU A 19 16.56 4.06 0.68
N VAL A 20 17.24 3.20 -0.09
CA VAL A 20 18.58 3.49 -0.63
C VAL A 20 18.53 4.73 -1.51
N LEU A 21 17.54 4.82 -2.40
CA LEU A 21 17.34 5.96 -3.29
C LEU A 21 17.02 7.26 -2.53
N ALA A 22 16.29 7.20 -1.41
CA ALA A 22 16.06 8.37 -0.55
C ALA A 22 17.36 8.88 0.09
N VAL A 23 18.22 7.98 0.57
CA VAL A 23 19.54 8.32 1.14
C VAL A 23 20.49 8.87 0.07
N VAL A 24 20.56 8.20 -1.09
CA VAL A 24 21.38 8.65 -2.24
C VAL A 24 20.88 9.99 -2.77
N GLY A 25 19.57 10.23 -2.83
CA GLY A 25 18.98 11.51 -3.21
C GLY A 25 19.27 12.63 -2.21
N LEU A 26 19.13 12.39 -0.90
CA LEU A 26 19.45 13.38 0.13
C LEU A 26 20.94 13.76 0.11
N THR A 27 21.83 12.76 0.03
CA THR A 27 23.28 13.00 -0.08
C THR A 27 23.66 13.67 -1.40
N GLY A 28 23.01 13.32 -2.51
CA GLY A 28 23.21 13.96 -3.82
C GLY A 28 22.80 15.43 -3.84
N ALA A 29 21.72 15.79 -3.13
CA ALA A 29 21.31 17.18 -2.95
C ALA A 29 22.37 17.99 -2.18
N LEU A 30 22.95 17.43 -1.11
CA LEU A 30 24.06 18.06 -0.36
C LEU A 30 25.32 18.21 -1.24
N LEU A 31 25.68 17.17 -1.99
CA LEU A 31 26.83 17.16 -2.92
C LEU A 31 26.65 18.05 -4.16
N SER A 32 25.46 18.58 -4.39
CA SER A 32 25.21 19.54 -5.48
C SER A 32 25.90 20.90 -5.22
N TYR A 33 26.20 21.22 -3.96
CA TYR A 33 26.82 22.46 -3.51
C TYR A 33 28.12 22.23 -2.70
N ASP A 34 28.81 21.10 -2.88
CA ASP A 34 29.98 20.72 -2.06
C ASP A 34 31.06 21.81 -2.02
N ASP A 35 31.53 22.35 -3.15
CA ASP A 35 32.58 23.36 -3.22
C ASP A 35 32.17 24.66 -2.50
N ALA A 36 30.91 25.08 -2.66
CA ALA A 36 30.37 26.30 -2.07
C ALA A 36 30.20 26.17 -0.55
N LEU A 37 29.63 25.06 -0.09
CA LEU A 37 29.44 24.76 1.33
C LEU A 37 30.77 24.50 2.02
N THR A 38 31.71 23.80 1.38
CA THR A 38 33.05 23.55 1.91
C THR A 38 33.81 24.86 2.11
N ARG A 39 33.79 25.76 1.12
CA ARG A 39 34.38 27.12 1.26
C ARG A 39 33.70 27.91 2.38
N ALA A 40 32.37 27.88 2.48
CA ALA A 40 31.62 28.60 3.51
C ALA A 40 31.89 28.08 4.94
N PHE A 41 32.10 26.77 5.12
CA PHE A 41 32.37 26.15 6.41
C PHE A 41 33.87 26.01 6.75
N SER A 42 34.78 26.48 5.90
CA SER A 42 36.23 26.48 6.16
C SER A 42 36.89 27.87 6.04
N PRO A 43 36.36 28.90 6.72
CA PRO A 43 36.96 30.24 6.74
C PRO A 43 38.36 30.19 7.38
N GLY A 44 39.31 30.97 6.84
CA GLY A 44 40.70 30.99 7.33
C GLY A 44 41.56 29.78 6.93
N VAL A 45 40.95 28.75 6.31
CA VAL A 45 41.67 27.59 5.75
C VAL A 45 41.62 27.60 4.23
N MET A 46 40.43 27.70 3.65
CA MET A 46 40.27 27.79 2.19
C MET A 46 40.33 29.23 1.67
N THR A 47 40.15 30.21 2.56
CA THR A 47 40.19 31.63 2.25
C THR A 47 41.18 32.36 3.15
N VAL A 48 41.91 33.32 2.57
CA VAL A 48 42.88 34.18 3.26
C VAL A 48 42.48 35.64 3.16
N ALA A 49 42.96 36.46 4.10
CA ALA A 49 42.90 37.91 3.95
C ALA A 49 43.80 38.34 2.78
N VAL A 50 43.22 39.08 1.83
CA VAL A 50 43.96 39.70 0.72
C VAL A 50 44.96 40.69 1.31
N ARG A 51 46.21 40.65 0.83
CA ARG A 51 47.31 41.53 1.26
C ARG A 51 47.76 42.41 0.09
N ASP A 52 48.29 43.60 0.40
CA ASP A 52 48.81 44.54 -0.61
C ASP A 52 50.14 44.08 -1.25
N THR A 53 50.78 43.05 -0.68
CA THR A 53 51.95 42.38 -1.25
C THR A 53 51.55 41.37 -2.33
N ALA A 54 52.31 41.26 -3.41
CA ALA A 54 52.08 40.20 -4.41
C ALA A 54 52.20 38.78 -3.80
N PRO A 55 51.41 37.78 -4.27
CA PRO A 55 51.60 36.38 -3.90
C PRO A 55 53.00 35.85 -4.23
N LEU A 56 53.45 34.85 -3.47
CA LEU A 56 54.76 34.23 -3.67
C LEU A 56 54.83 33.49 -5.03
N PRO A 57 55.98 33.52 -5.71
CA PRO A 57 56.21 32.70 -6.90
C PRO A 57 55.97 31.21 -6.61
N ILE A 58 55.33 30.49 -7.54
CA ILE A 58 55.04 29.05 -7.42
C ILE A 58 56.27 28.20 -7.02
N PRO A 59 57.50 28.43 -7.55
CA PRO A 59 58.68 27.69 -7.11
C PRO A 59 59.02 27.89 -5.64
N GLU A 60 58.83 29.10 -5.12
CA GLU A 60 59.10 29.42 -3.71
C GLU A 60 58.02 28.85 -2.79
N LEU A 61 56.75 28.94 -3.20
CA LEU A 61 55.64 28.31 -2.49
C LEU A 61 55.84 26.80 -2.38
N LEU A 62 56.27 26.14 -3.47
CA LEU A 62 56.59 24.72 -3.50
C LEU A 62 57.76 24.36 -2.58
N ALA A 63 58.80 25.19 -2.53
CA ALA A 63 59.92 25.01 -1.60
C ALA A 63 59.48 25.12 -0.13
N ARG A 64 58.68 26.13 0.23
CA ARG A 64 58.13 26.30 1.59
C ARG A 64 57.22 25.15 1.99
N VAL A 65 56.41 24.64 1.06
CA VAL A 65 55.56 23.44 1.24
C VAL A 65 56.40 22.20 1.52
N HIS A 66 57.47 21.97 0.75
CA HIS A 66 58.35 20.82 0.95
C HIS A 66 59.12 20.94 2.28
N GLN A 67 59.59 22.13 2.66
CA GLN A 67 60.21 22.38 3.96
C GLN A 67 59.27 22.13 5.15
N ALA A 68 57.98 22.46 5.00
CA ALA A 68 56.98 22.24 6.05
C ALA A 68 56.54 20.77 6.18
N ALA A 69 56.78 19.93 5.17
CA ALA A 69 56.41 18.51 5.15
C ALA A 69 57.44 17.66 4.37
N PRO A 70 58.71 17.57 4.82
CA PRO A 70 59.81 16.97 4.04
C PRO A 70 59.59 15.47 3.77
N ASP A 71 58.92 14.77 4.69
CA ASP A 71 58.63 13.33 4.58
C ASP A 71 57.44 13.02 3.64
N ARG A 72 56.81 14.03 3.03
CA ARG A 72 55.61 13.86 2.19
C ARG A 72 55.81 14.42 0.79
N ARG A 73 55.41 13.64 -0.21
CA ARG A 73 55.52 14.03 -1.63
C ARG A 73 54.36 14.91 -2.05
N VAL A 74 54.64 15.91 -2.87
CA VAL A 74 53.64 16.82 -3.45
C VAL A 74 53.09 16.19 -4.73
N LEU A 75 51.89 15.62 -4.65
CA LEU A 75 51.26 14.90 -5.77
C LEU A 75 50.49 15.81 -6.73
N LEU A 76 50.08 16.99 -6.26
CA LEU A 76 49.29 17.98 -7.00
C LEU A 76 49.35 19.32 -6.27
N MET A 77 49.60 20.41 -6.98
CA MET A 77 49.37 21.78 -6.50
C MET A 77 48.25 22.43 -7.31
N THR A 78 47.31 23.09 -6.64
CA THR A 78 46.11 23.68 -7.24
C THR A 78 45.97 25.14 -6.83
N MET A 79 45.96 26.03 -7.81
CA MET A 79 45.90 27.47 -7.61
C MET A 79 44.69 28.05 -8.35
N THR A 80 44.04 29.05 -7.76
CA THR A 80 43.02 29.87 -8.43
C THR A 80 43.54 31.27 -8.65
N ARG A 81 42.89 32.04 -9.53
CA ARG A 81 43.27 33.44 -9.83
C ARG A 81 42.71 34.45 -8.83
N ALA A 82 41.79 34.02 -7.96
CA ALA A 82 41.17 34.87 -6.94
C ALA A 82 42.16 35.10 -5.78
N PRO A 83 42.52 36.35 -5.42
CA PRO A 83 43.55 36.64 -4.42
C PRO A 83 43.19 36.17 -3.00
N GLN A 84 41.91 35.99 -2.72
CA GLN A 84 41.40 35.52 -1.42
C GLN A 84 41.38 34.00 -1.23
N ASP A 85 41.68 33.19 -2.26
CA ASP A 85 41.68 31.73 -2.16
C ASP A 85 43.06 31.19 -1.73
N ALA A 86 43.07 30.20 -0.84
CA ALA A 86 44.30 29.49 -0.46
C ALA A 86 44.75 28.49 -1.54
N VAL A 87 46.06 28.24 -1.64
CA VAL A 87 46.62 27.24 -2.56
C VAL A 87 46.39 25.83 -2.00
N GLY A 88 45.72 24.97 -2.77
CA GLY A 88 45.46 23.59 -2.41
C GLY A 88 46.59 22.66 -2.82
N VAL A 89 47.26 22.05 -1.85
CA VAL A 89 48.38 21.11 -2.05
C VAL A 89 47.95 19.71 -1.64
N ARG A 90 48.12 18.72 -2.51
CA ARG A 90 47.88 17.31 -2.19
C ARG A 90 49.18 16.61 -1.82
N LEU A 91 49.30 16.20 -0.56
CA LEU A 91 50.44 15.49 -0.02
C LEU A 91 50.18 13.98 0.08
N SER A 92 51.21 13.16 -0.12
CA SER A 92 51.11 11.69 0.03
C SER A 92 50.77 11.25 1.46
N VAL A 93 50.17 10.06 1.58
CA VAL A 93 49.96 9.36 2.87
C VAL A 93 50.57 7.97 2.77
N GLY A 94 51.76 7.82 3.37
CA GLY A 94 52.63 6.66 3.14
C GLY A 94 53.03 6.52 1.67
N ASP A 95 53.37 5.30 1.25
CA ASP A 95 53.72 4.97 -0.13
C ASP A 95 52.50 4.76 -1.06
N GLY A 96 51.28 4.95 -0.55
CA GLY A 96 50.05 4.72 -1.30
C GLY A 96 49.67 5.88 -2.24
N PRO A 97 49.04 5.62 -3.40
CA PRO A 97 48.62 6.66 -4.36
C PRO A 97 47.46 7.55 -3.87
N ARG A 98 47.10 7.48 -2.58
CA ARG A 98 46.07 8.31 -1.94
C ARG A 98 46.76 9.44 -1.19
N GLY A 99 46.32 10.67 -1.44
CA GLY A 99 46.87 11.88 -0.80
C GLY A 99 45.81 12.79 -0.20
N GLU A 100 46.19 13.48 0.86
CA GLU A 100 45.39 14.46 1.60
C GLU A 100 45.60 15.87 1.04
N THR A 101 44.52 16.64 0.93
CA THR A 101 44.59 18.05 0.56
C THR A 101 44.84 18.91 1.81
N TYR A 102 45.86 19.74 1.74
CA TYR A 102 46.18 20.81 2.68
C TYR A 102 46.05 22.15 1.96
N PHE A 103 45.77 23.21 2.71
CA PHE A 103 45.72 24.57 2.18
C PHE A 103 46.91 25.39 2.68
N VAL A 104 47.37 26.30 1.84
CA VAL A 104 48.59 27.11 2.04
C VAL A 104 48.28 28.56 1.71
N ASP A 105 48.71 29.48 2.56
CA ASP A 105 48.57 30.92 2.31
C ASP A 105 49.45 31.33 1.12
N PRO A 106 48.88 31.86 0.01
CA PRO A 106 49.62 32.26 -1.18
C PRO A 106 50.62 33.40 -0.94
N TYR A 107 50.47 34.19 0.12
CA TYR A 107 51.32 35.33 0.44
C TYR A 107 52.48 34.98 1.39
N THR A 108 52.33 33.93 2.22
CA THR A 108 53.34 33.55 3.23
C THR A 108 53.90 32.15 3.07
N GLY A 109 53.26 31.28 2.29
CA GLY A 109 53.61 29.86 2.22
C GLY A 109 53.29 29.09 3.51
N GLN A 110 52.62 29.70 4.49
CA GLN A 110 52.23 29.03 5.73
C GLN A 110 51.17 27.96 5.45
N MET A 111 51.36 26.76 5.99
CA MET A 111 50.33 25.71 5.96
C MET A 111 49.16 26.08 6.88
N LEU A 112 47.98 26.28 6.30
CA LEU A 112 46.73 26.59 7.00
C LEU A 112 46.00 25.33 7.52
N GLY A 113 46.48 24.15 7.14
CA GLY A 113 45.93 22.86 7.58
C GLY A 113 44.94 22.26 6.59
N ARG A 114 43.93 21.52 7.11
CA ARG A 114 42.94 20.79 6.31
C ARG A 114 41.55 21.36 6.54
N SER A 115 40.75 21.43 5.49
CA SER A 115 39.31 21.69 5.58
C SER A 115 38.62 20.57 6.34
N GLN A 116 37.90 20.90 7.43
CA GLN A 116 37.06 19.93 8.15
C GLN A 116 35.82 19.57 7.32
N ALA A 117 35.29 20.53 6.55
CA ALA A 117 34.18 20.29 5.64
C ALA A 117 34.51 19.24 4.56
N ASP A 118 35.75 19.18 4.07
CA ASP A 118 36.21 18.14 3.14
C ASP A 118 36.04 16.73 3.73
N ALA A 119 36.21 16.56 5.04
CA ALA A 119 36.05 15.26 5.70
C ALA A 119 34.57 14.87 5.77
N VAL A 120 33.70 15.83 6.10
CA VAL A 120 32.24 15.64 6.10
C VAL A 120 31.72 15.33 4.68
N PHE A 121 32.14 16.08 3.66
CA PHE A 121 31.72 15.82 2.28
C PHE A 121 32.31 14.52 1.71
N ARG A 122 33.51 14.10 2.13
CA ARG A 122 34.03 12.75 1.84
C ARG A 122 33.12 11.67 2.43
N PHE A 123 32.73 11.81 3.71
CA PHE A 123 31.79 10.87 4.34
C PHE A 123 30.41 10.86 3.65
N ILE A 124 29.86 12.02 3.28
CA ILE A 124 28.61 12.12 2.50
C ILE A 124 28.77 11.43 1.13
N MET A 125 29.91 11.59 0.46
CA MET A 125 30.21 10.91 -0.81
C MET A 125 30.35 9.40 -0.62
N ASP A 126 30.92 8.93 0.48
CA ASP A 126 31.03 7.51 0.81
C ASP A 126 29.67 6.90 1.16
N ILE A 127 28.75 7.64 1.78
CA ILE A 127 27.33 7.22 1.87
C ILE A 127 26.71 7.18 0.47
N HIS A 128 26.83 8.24 -0.33
CA HIS A 128 26.18 8.36 -1.63
C HIS A 128 26.61 7.26 -2.62
N ARG A 129 27.88 6.83 -2.57
CA ARG A 129 28.46 5.87 -3.53
C ARG A 129 28.60 4.45 -2.96
N PHE A 130 28.83 4.32 -1.66
CA PHE A 130 29.15 3.04 -1.01
C PHE A 130 28.24 2.74 0.20
N LEU A 131 27.28 3.60 0.56
CA LEU A 131 26.45 3.48 1.76
C LEU A 131 27.27 3.25 3.06
N THR A 132 28.55 3.65 3.07
CA THR A 132 29.54 3.30 4.12
C THR A 132 29.70 1.78 4.38
N VAL A 133 29.36 0.93 3.41
CA VAL A 133 29.50 -0.54 3.47
C VAL A 133 30.57 -1.02 2.50
N ASP A 134 31.69 -1.49 3.03
CA ASP A 134 32.81 -2.00 2.25
C ASP A 134 32.45 -3.23 1.41
N GLY A 135 33.10 -3.34 0.25
CA GLY A 135 32.93 -4.42 -0.73
C GLY A 135 31.60 -4.40 -1.51
N ILE A 136 30.46 -4.37 -0.80
CA ILE A 136 29.12 -4.61 -1.36
C ILE A 136 28.34 -3.30 -1.59
N GLY A 137 28.57 -2.24 -0.81
CA GLY A 137 27.75 -1.03 -0.85
C GLY A 137 27.73 -0.29 -2.20
N LYS A 138 28.82 -0.38 -2.97
CA LYS A 138 28.85 0.08 -4.37
C LYS A 138 27.80 -0.65 -5.23
N GLN A 139 27.67 -1.97 -5.06
CA GLN A 139 26.75 -2.79 -5.84
C GLN A 139 25.29 -2.52 -5.45
N ILE A 140 25.01 -2.30 -4.16
CA ILE A 140 23.67 -1.91 -3.68
C ILE A 140 23.27 -0.57 -4.31
N THR A 141 24.14 0.43 -4.24
CA THR A 141 23.94 1.75 -4.85
C THR A 141 23.73 1.63 -6.36
N ALA A 142 24.58 0.87 -7.05
CA ALA A 142 24.48 0.65 -8.49
C ALA A 142 23.18 -0.05 -8.92
N ALA A 143 22.76 -1.08 -8.20
CA ALA A 143 21.51 -1.79 -8.43
C ALA A 143 20.31 -0.88 -8.16
N ALA A 144 20.33 -0.09 -7.08
CA ALA A 144 19.29 0.89 -6.78
C ALA A 144 19.19 1.96 -7.89
N THR A 145 20.31 2.46 -8.40
CA THR A 145 20.36 3.42 -9.53
C THR A 145 19.84 2.81 -10.84
N LEU A 146 20.13 1.54 -11.11
CA LEU A 146 19.53 0.82 -12.25
C LEU A 146 18.02 0.66 -12.08
N LEU A 147 17.56 0.36 -10.86
CA LEU A 147 16.14 0.34 -10.55
C LEU A 147 15.49 1.73 -10.65
N LEU A 148 16.17 2.82 -10.31
CA LEU A 148 15.70 4.20 -10.56
C LEU A 148 15.47 4.45 -12.05
N PHE A 149 16.39 4.03 -12.92
CA PHE A 149 16.24 4.13 -14.37
C PHE A 149 15.00 3.36 -14.86
N VAL A 150 14.80 2.13 -14.39
CA VAL A 150 13.61 1.32 -14.70
C VAL A 150 12.32 1.93 -14.12
N LEU A 151 12.37 2.52 -12.91
CA LEU A 151 11.26 3.19 -12.26
C LEU A 151 10.83 4.45 -13.02
N ALA A 152 11.77 5.25 -13.51
CA ALA A 152 11.52 6.43 -14.33
C ALA A 152 10.77 6.05 -15.63
N LEU A 153 11.28 5.06 -16.37
CA LEU A 153 10.65 4.59 -17.62
C LEU A 153 9.29 3.92 -17.40
N SER A 154 9.18 3.04 -16.39
CA SER A 154 7.92 2.38 -16.05
C SER A 154 6.88 3.35 -15.50
N GLY A 155 7.29 4.37 -14.75
CA GLY A 155 6.43 5.46 -14.28
C GLY A 155 5.82 6.26 -15.44
N LEU A 156 6.64 6.63 -16.43
CA LEU A 156 6.17 7.26 -17.67
C LEU A 156 5.16 6.37 -18.42
N TYR A 157 5.47 5.09 -18.61
CA TYR A 157 4.60 4.13 -19.29
C TYR A 157 3.26 3.90 -18.58
N LEU A 158 3.28 3.86 -17.24
CA LEU A 158 2.08 3.72 -16.41
C LEU A 158 1.21 4.98 -16.45
N ARG A 159 1.83 6.17 -16.40
CA ARG A 159 1.14 7.46 -16.40
C ARG A 159 0.58 7.87 -17.77
N TRP A 160 1.17 7.37 -18.86
CA TRP A 160 0.96 7.84 -20.24
C TRP A 160 -0.51 8.26 -20.54
N PRO A 161 -0.78 9.58 -20.64
CA PRO A 161 -2.14 10.10 -20.71
C PRO A 161 -2.74 9.95 -22.11
N ARG A 162 -4.07 9.82 -22.17
CA ARG A 162 -4.82 9.67 -23.43
C ARG A 162 -4.73 10.87 -24.36
N ARG A 163 -4.59 12.09 -23.81
CA ARG A 163 -4.46 13.35 -24.57
C ARG A 163 -3.05 13.90 -24.39
N VAL A 164 -2.09 13.36 -25.16
CA VAL A 164 -0.66 13.70 -25.03
C VAL A 164 -0.40 15.21 -25.13
N GLY A 165 -1.10 15.92 -26.02
CA GLY A 165 -0.93 17.37 -26.23
C GLY A 165 -1.53 18.30 -25.17
N HIS A 166 -2.21 17.80 -24.13
CA HIS A 166 -2.82 18.67 -23.12
C HIS A 166 -1.90 18.85 -21.90
N TRP A 167 -1.09 19.93 -21.88
CA TRP A 167 -0.04 20.15 -20.88
C TRP A 167 -0.52 20.06 -19.41
N ARG A 168 -1.75 20.51 -19.11
CA ARG A 168 -2.33 20.40 -17.76
C ARG A 168 -2.46 18.95 -17.28
N ALA A 169 -2.66 17.97 -18.18
CA ALA A 169 -2.72 16.56 -17.81
C ALA A 169 -1.38 16.01 -17.29
N TRP A 170 -0.27 16.65 -17.65
CA TRP A 170 1.08 16.29 -17.22
C TRP A 170 1.53 17.03 -15.95
N PHE A 171 1.14 18.29 -15.76
CA PHE A 171 1.73 19.15 -14.72
C PHE A 171 0.77 19.66 -13.63
N HIS A 172 -0.54 19.39 -13.71
CA HIS A 172 -1.50 19.88 -12.71
C HIS A 172 -1.57 18.99 -11.45
N ILE A 173 -1.11 19.53 -10.32
CA ILE A 173 -1.38 18.98 -8.98
C ILE A 173 -2.77 19.44 -8.53
N ASP A 174 -3.64 18.49 -8.21
CA ASP A 174 -5.02 18.75 -7.84
C ASP A 174 -5.22 18.67 -6.32
N PHE A 175 -5.10 19.82 -5.66
CA PHE A 175 -5.27 19.99 -4.21
C PHE A 175 -6.72 19.81 -3.72
N LYS A 176 -7.72 19.69 -4.61
CA LYS A 176 -9.11 19.39 -4.21
C LYS A 176 -9.27 17.92 -3.82
N LYS A 177 -8.41 17.03 -4.36
CA LYS A 177 -8.37 15.61 -3.99
C LYS A 177 -7.85 15.45 -2.55
N ARG A 178 -8.38 14.46 -1.83
CA ARG A 178 -7.93 14.10 -0.47
C ARG A 178 -7.57 12.61 -0.39
N GLY A 179 -6.60 12.25 0.45
CA GLY A 179 -6.19 10.86 0.67
C GLY A 179 -5.51 10.21 -0.55
N ARG A 180 -5.89 8.96 -0.89
CA ARG A 180 -5.21 8.15 -1.91
C ARG A 180 -5.19 8.77 -3.32
N PRO A 181 -6.29 9.35 -3.86
CA PRO A 181 -6.26 10.02 -5.16
C PRO A 181 -5.30 11.21 -5.20
N PHE A 182 -5.16 11.95 -4.10
CA PHE A 182 -4.19 13.04 -3.98
C PHE A 182 -2.76 12.50 -3.97
N LEU A 183 -2.45 11.51 -3.12
CA LEU A 183 -1.12 10.89 -3.08
C LEU A 183 -0.69 10.30 -4.43
N TRP A 184 -1.62 9.69 -5.17
CA TRP A 184 -1.33 9.18 -6.51
C TRP A 184 -1.12 10.31 -7.53
N ASN A 185 -1.96 11.35 -7.51
CA ASN A 185 -1.78 12.51 -8.39
C ASN A 185 -0.45 13.23 -8.10
N LEU A 186 -0.10 13.45 -6.84
CA LEU A 186 1.16 14.05 -6.40
C LEU A 186 2.38 13.25 -6.89
N HIS A 187 2.39 11.94 -6.61
CA HIS A 187 3.47 11.03 -7.03
C HIS A 187 3.61 10.99 -8.56
N ALA A 188 2.49 10.92 -9.29
CA ALA A 188 2.48 10.91 -10.75
C ALA A 188 2.94 12.24 -11.37
N VAL A 189 2.47 13.39 -10.84
CA VAL A 189 2.79 14.73 -11.34
C VAL A 189 4.25 15.07 -11.12
N ILE A 190 4.74 14.97 -9.87
CA ILE A 190 6.15 15.18 -9.54
C ILE A 190 7.01 14.22 -10.38
N GLY A 191 6.60 12.95 -10.51
CA GLY A 191 7.32 11.92 -11.27
C GLY A 191 7.59 12.28 -12.73
N THR A 192 6.74 13.08 -13.37
CA THR A 192 7.01 13.61 -14.72
C THR A 192 7.90 14.85 -14.70
N MET A 193 7.76 15.73 -13.71
CA MET A 193 8.59 16.94 -13.59
C MET A 193 10.08 16.57 -13.42
N VAL A 194 10.38 15.55 -12.63
CA VAL A 194 11.75 15.08 -12.34
C VAL A 194 12.24 13.97 -13.29
N LEU A 195 11.43 13.56 -14.27
CA LEU A 195 11.72 12.43 -15.16
C LEU A 195 13.06 12.58 -15.89
N VAL A 196 13.28 13.74 -16.50
CA VAL A 196 14.52 14.03 -17.25
C VAL A 196 15.73 14.11 -16.32
N PRO A 197 15.70 14.86 -15.19
CA PRO A 197 16.73 14.79 -14.15
C PRO A 197 17.06 13.37 -13.67
N TYR A 198 16.06 12.50 -13.45
CA TYR A 198 16.31 11.13 -12.99
C TYR A 198 16.91 10.22 -14.05
N LEU A 199 16.49 10.34 -15.32
CA LEU A 199 17.13 9.61 -16.40
C LEU A 199 18.57 10.06 -16.60
N LEU A 200 18.84 11.37 -16.52
CA LEU A 200 20.19 11.93 -16.60
C LEU A 200 21.07 11.48 -15.42
N SER A 201 20.59 11.66 -14.19
CA SER A 201 21.29 11.29 -12.96
C SER A 201 21.55 9.78 -12.86
N ALA A 202 20.58 8.93 -13.22
CA ALA A 202 20.78 7.48 -13.23
C ALA A 202 21.78 7.05 -14.32
N THR A 203 21.68 7.61 -15.52
CA THR A 203 22.61 7.30 -16.63
C THR A 203 24.05 7.68 -16.30
N THR A 204 24.25 8.85 -15.70
CA THR A 204 25.56 9.34 -15.27
C THR A 204 26.05 8.63 -14.00
N GLY A 205 25.19 8.28 -13.05
CA GLY A 205 25.54 7.50 -11.86
C GLY A 205 26.01 6.06 -12.19
N LEU A 206 25.38 5.43 -13.18
CA LEU A 206 25.75 4.08 -13.63
C LEU A 206 27.13 4.04 -14.33
N TYR A 207 27.60 5.15 -14.92
CA TYR A 207 28.94 5.26 -15.55
C TYR A 207 30.10 4.95 -14.58
N TRP A 208 30.02 5.42 -13.32
CA TRP A 208 31.02 5.10 -12.28
C TRP A 208 30.80 3.75 -11.60
N SER A 209 29.65 3.13 -11.88
CA SER A 209 29.21 1.88 -11.25
C SER A 209 29.61 0.67 -12.09
N TYR A 210 29.19 0.62 -13.35
CA TYR A 210 29.34 -0.53 -14.24
C TYR A 210 30.16 -0.23 -15.49
N ASP A 211 31.16 -1.07 -15.73
CA ASP A 211 32.07 -0.93 -16.86
C ASP A 211 31.39 -1.18 -18.22
N TRP A 212 30.39 -2.08 -18.26
CA TRP A 212 29.56 -2.31 -19.45
C TRP A 212 28.69 -1.10 -19.80
N TRP A 213 28.07 -0.46 -18.81
CA TRP A 213 27.27 0.76 -19.00
C TRP A 213 28.15 1.92 -19.48
N ARG A 214 29.34 2.06 -18.88
CA ARG A 214 30.34 3.04 -19.34
C ARG A 214 30.78 2.79 -20.79
N GLY A 215 31.05 1.54 -21.17
CA GLY A 215 31.41 1.17 -22.55
C GLY A 215 30.28 1.48 -23.54
N MET A 216 29.03 1.21 -23.18
CA MET A 216 27.85 1.57 -23.96
C MET A 216 27.77 3.09 -24.18
N LEU A 217 27.99 3.91 -23.15
CA LEU A 217 27.98 5.37 -23.29
C LEU A 217 29.09 5.91 -24.20
N PHE A 218 30.31 5.37 -24.12
CA PHE A 218 31.39 5.73 -25.05
C PHE A 218 31.04 5.37 -26.51
N SER A 219 30.44 4.20 -26.73
CA SER A 219 29.95 3.77 -28.04
C SER A 219 28.88 4.71 -28.60
N ILE A 220 27.85 5.04 -27.79
CA ILE A 220 26.77 5.98 -28.15
C ILE A 220 27.33 7.39 -28.43
N ALA A 221 28.34 7.83 -27.68
CA ALA A 221 28.99 9.12 -27.87
C ALA A 221 29.91 9.16 -29.11
N GLY A 222 30.22 8.03 -29.74
CA GLY A 222 31.15 7.94 -30.86
C GLY A 222 32.61 8.26 -30.48
N VAL A 223 33.01 7.99 -29.23
CA VAL A 223 34.36 8.32 -28.71
C VAL A 223 35.01 7.08 -28.11
N SER A 224 36.26 6.82 -28.50
CA SER A 224 37.06 5.76 -27.89
C SER A 224 37.17 5.95 -26.37
N PRO A 225 36.92 4.91 -25.55
CA PRO A 225 37.22 4.97 -24.12
C PRO A 225 38.69 5.35 -23.91
N PRO A 226 39.02 6.16 -22.88
CA PRO A 226 40.41 6.47 -22.59
C PRO A 226 41.17 5.17 -22.34
N VAL A 227 42.35 5.04 -22.96
CA VAL A 227 43.24 3.90 -22.76
C VAL A 227 43.67 3.90 -21.30
N ARG A 228 42.95 3.13 -20.49
CA ARG A 228 43.29 2.89 -19.10
C ARG A 228 44.58 2.10 -19.14
N ASN A 229 45.70 2.75 -18.83
CA ASN A 229 46.94 2.06 -18.50
C ASN A 229 46.62 1.07 -17.37
N LYS A 230 46.33 -0.17 -17.74
CA LYS A 230 46.34 -1.27 -16.79
C LYS A 230 47.75 -1.24 -16.21
N PRO A 231 47.94 -1.32 -14.87
CA PRO A 231 49.19 -1.86 -14.38
C PRO A 231 49.39 -3.18 -15.12
N ALA A 232 50.59 -3.40 -15.67
CA ALA A 232 50.87 -4.61 -16.44
C ALA A 232 50.37 -5.82 -15.63
N ALA A 233 49.76 -6.80 -16.32
CA ALA A 233 49.40 -8.05 -15.65
C ALA A 233 50.66 -8.55 -14.94
N PRO A 234 50.58 -8.90 -13.64
CA PRO A 234 51.77 -9.30 -12.89
C PRO A 234 52.42 -10.44 -13.68
N PRO A 235 53.72 -10.33 -14.04
CA PRO A 235 54.38 -11.36 -14.82
C PRO A 235 54.24 -12.69 -14.09
N ALA A 236 54.04 -13.77 -14.86
CA ALA A 236 54.10 -15.11 -14.31
C ALA A 236 55.42 -15.24 -13.52
N ARG A 237 55.34 -15.76 -12.28
CA ARG A 237 56.45 -15.77 -11.32
C ARG A 237 57.70 -16.41 -11.92
N SER A 238 58.63 -15.59 -12.42
CA SER A 238 60.05 -15.91 -12.47
C SER A 238 60.69 -15.46 -11.15
N ALA A 239 61.38 -16.37 -10.48
CA ALA A 239 62.10 -16.06 -9.27
C ALA A 239 63.39 -15.30 -9.62
N HIS A 240 63.42 -13.99 -9.34
CA HIS A 240 64.54 -13.23 -8.74
C HIS A 240 64.33 -11.73 -8.95
N GLY A 241 64.49 -10.94 -7.88
CA GLY A 241 64.48 -9.47 -7.89
C GLY A 241 63.33 -8.85 -7.09
N GLU A 242 63.62 -8.43 -5.86
CA GLU A 242 62.72 -7.56 -5.08
C GLU A 242 62.78 -6.12 -5.63
N GLY A 243 62.11 -5.88 -6.75
CA GLY A 243 61.88 -4.54 -7.26
C GLY A 243 60.89 -3.81 -6.36
N LYS A 244 61.35 -2.82 -5.58
CA LYS A 244 60.47 -1.86 -4.88
C LYS A 244 59.44 -1.29 -5.87
N PRO A 245 58.17 -1.10 -5.49
CA PRO A 245 57.20 -0.42 -6.33
C PRO A 245 57.72 0.97 -6.71
N ALA A 246 57.52 1.36 -7.97
CA ALA A 246 58.02 2.62 -8.48
C ALA A 246 57.56 3.79 -7.60
N ALA A 247 58.52 4.60 -7.17
CA ALA A 247 58.28 5.77 -6.33
C ALA A 247 57.22 6.68 -6.97
N LEU A 248 56.16 7.00 -6.21
CA LEU A 248 55.18 8.03 -6.60
C LEU A 248 55.92 9.32 -7.00
N PRO A 249 55.61 9.91 -8.17
CA PRO A 249 56.25 11.16 -8.60
C PRO A 249 55.97 12.29 -7.62
N ASP A 250 56.96 13.18 -7.46
CA ASP A 250 56.90 14.33 -6.56
C ASP A 250 57.08 15.63 -7.35
N LEU A 251 56.18 16.60 -7.15
CA LEU A 251 56.29 17.93 -7.74
C LEU A 251 57.51 18.67 -7.19
N ALA A 252 57.86 18.46 -5.91
CA ALA A 252 59.01 19.07 -5.26
C ALA A 252 60.37 18.59 -5.82
N ALA A 253 60.39 17.52 -6.63
CA ALA A 253 61.59 17.07 -7.34
C ALA A 253 61.89 17.90 -8.61
N THR A 254 60.97 18.79 -9.03
CA THR A 254 61.23 19.76 -10.11
C THR A 254 62.01 20.93 -9.54
N THR A 255 63.14 21.31 -10.13
CA THR A 255 63.98 22.39 -9.58
C THR A 255 63.28 23.75 -9.64
N THR A 256 63.70 24.69 -8.80
CA THR A 256 63.15 26.05 -8.74
C THR A 256 63.16 26.74 -10.11
N THR A 257 64.24 26.56 -10.88
CA THR A 257 64.42 27.14 -12.22
C THR A 257 63.51 26.49 -13.26
N GLU A 258 63.40 25.16 -13.26
CA GLU A 258 62.49 24.42 -14.15
C GLU A 258 61.03 24.78 -13.88
N MET A 259 60.64 24.83 -12.60
CA MET A 259 59.28 25.25 -12.21
C MET A 259 59.00 26.71 -12.62
N ALA A 260 59.98 27.61 -12.48
CA ALA A 260 59.85 29.00 -12.94
C ALA A 260 59.72 29.11 -14.47
N THR A 261 60.41 28.26 -15.23
CA THR A 261 60.33 28.22 -16.70
C THR A 261 59.01 27.61 -17.17
N ALA A 262 58.59 26.49 -16.60
CA ALA A 262 57.29 25.87 -16.88
C ALA A 262 56.12 26.81 -16.54
N TRP A 263 56.18 27.49 -15.38
CA TRP A 263 55.15 28.43 -14.95
C TRP A 263 55.05 29.66 -15.87
N ARG A 264 56.19 30.26 -16.25
CA ARG A 264 56.21 31.38 -17.22
C ARG A 264 55.69 30.97 -18.60
N SER A 265 56.04 29.77 -19.07
CA SER A 265 55.51 29.24 -20.33
C SER A 265 53.99 29.07 -20.27
N PHE A 266 53.47 28.50 -19.17
CA PHE A 266 52.03 28.39 -18.95
C PHE A 266 51.33 29.76 -18.94
N THR A 267 51.78 30.71 -18.12
CA THR A 267 51.10 32.01 -17.98
C THR A 267 51.24 32.90 -19.21
N GLY A 268 52.30 32.73 -20.01
CA GLY A 268 52.44 33.39 -21.31
C GLY A 268 51.51 32.82 -22.39
N HIS A 269 51.27 31.50 -22.39
CA HIS A 269 50.37 30.82 -23.33
C HIS A 269 48.89 30.89 -22.91
N VAL A 270 48.63 30.97 -21.60
CA VAL A 270 47.30 31.00 -20.98
C VAL A 270 47.23 32.14 -19.95
N PRO A 271 47.02 33.40 -20.39
CA PRO A 271 46.91 34.54 -19.48
C PRO A 271 45.61 34.52 -18.65
N ASP A 272 44.55 33.90 -19.17
CA ASP A 272 43.22 33.93 -18.57
C ASP A 272 42.73 32.54 -18.14
N TYR A 273 42.95 32.24 -16.85
CA TYR A 273 42.44 31.03 -16.19
C TYR A 273 41.66 31.37 -14.91
N THR A 274 40.73 30.51 -14.53
CA THR A 274 40.04 30.56 -13.23
C THR A 274 40.80 29.72 -12.19
N LYS A 275 41.25 28.53 -12.60
CA LYS A 275 41.87 27.51 -11.77
C LYS A 275 42.89 26.73 -12.58
N VAL A 276 44.05 26.45 -12.01
CA VAL A 276 45.12 25.63 -12.59
C VAL A 276 45.59 24.58 -11.59
N SER A 277 46.12 23.48 -12.11
CA SER A 277 46.53 22.29 -11.37
C SER A 277 47.82 21.76 -11.98
N LEU A 278 48.90 21.79 -11.21
CA LEU A 278 50.22 21.27 -11.59
C LEU A 278 50.42 19.88 -11.00
N ARG A 279 50.77 18.91 -11.83
CA ARG A 279 51.17 17.56 -11.42
C ARG A 279 52.58 17.23 -11.90
N PRO A 280 53.35 16.47 -11.11
CA PRO A 280 54.65 15.98 -11.53
C PRO A 280 54.55 15.10 -12.77
N ALA A 281 55.65 15.01 -13.52
CA ALA A 281 55.78 14.12 -14.65
C ALA A 281 55.60 12.64 -14.24
N GLN A 282 54.93 11.84 -15.07
CA GLN A 282 54.72 10.41 -14.79
C GLN A 282 56.00 9.56 -14.87
N LYS A 283 57.07 10.11 -15.47
CA LYS A 283 58.41 9.54 -15.55
C LYS A 283 59.40 10.62 -15.11
N SER A 284 60.50 10.22 -14.47
CA SER A 284 61.59 11.16 -14.16
C SER A 284 62.09 11.84 -15.44
N GLY A 285 62.24 13.17 -15.43
CA GLY A 285 62.60 13.97 -16.60
C GLY A 285 61.51 14.08 -17.70
N GLY A 286 60.28 13.62 -17.45
CA GLY A 286 59.16 13.81 -18.37
C GLY A 286 58.55 15.23 -18.30
N PRO A 287 57.59 15.56 -19.17
CA PRO A 287 56.91 16.85 -19.10
C PRO A 287 55.99 16.96 -17.88
N LEU A 288 55.92 18.16 -17.32
CA LEU A 288 54.99 18.56 -16.27
C LEU A 288 53.56 18.53 -16.83
N GLN A 289 52.62 17.95 -16.07
CA GLN A 289 51.22 17.91 -16.47
C GLN A 289 50.45 19.08 -15.85
N VAL A 290 49.98 19.99 -16.70
CA VAL A 290 49.18 21.15 -16.32
C VAL A 290 47.74 20.93 -16.74
N THR A 291 46.80 21.16 -15.82
CA THR A 291 45.36 21.06 -16.08
C THR A 291 44.70 22.37 -15.63
N TRP A 292 43.89 23.01 -16.46
CA TRP A 292 43.30 24.32 -16.12
C TRP A 292 41.85 24.46 -16.57
N LEU A 293 41.15 25.45 -16.00
CA LEU A 293 39.89 25.99 -16.52
C LEU A 293 40.13 27.42 -17.02
N ASP A 294 39.65 27.69 -18.23
CA ASP A 294 39.50 29.05 -18.75
C ASP A 294 38.50 29.87 -17.91
N THR A 295 38.52 31.20 -18.05
CA THR A 295 37.51 32.09 -17.46
C THR A 295 36.11 31.93 -18.07
N SER A 296 36.04 31.48 -19.32
CA SER A 296 34.81 31.20 -20.08
C SER A 296 34.36 29.73 -20.01
N ALA A 297 34.97 28.91 -19.14
CA ALA A 297 34.65 27.49 -19.04
C ALA A 297 33.18 27.25 -18.64
N PRO A 298 32.42 26.39 -19.34
CA PRO A 298 30.98 26.24 -19.14
C PRO A 298 30.58 25.60 -17.80
N HIS A 299 31.48 24.86 -17.15
CA HIS A 299 31.29 24.23 -15.84
C HIS A 299 32.63 23.79 -15.22
N GLU A 300 32.62 23.42 -13.93
CA GLU A 300 33.79 23.13 -13.08
C GLU A 300 34.62 21.88 -13.47
N ARG A 301 34.26 21.24 -14.59
CA ARG A 301 34.91 20.02 -15.13
C ARG A 301 35.33 20.15 -16.59
N ALA A 302 35.13 21.30 -17.22
CA ALA A 302 35.58 21.60 -18.58
C ALA A 302 37.10 21.86 -18.60
N PHE A 303 37.88 20.89 -18.14
CA PHE A 303 39.32 21.00 -17.99
C PHE A 303 40.04 20.90 -19.34
N ASN A 304 40.92 21.86 -19.61
CA ASN A 304 41.94 21.76 -20.63
C ASN A 304 43.21 21.11 -20.04
N HIS A 305 43.99 20.42 -20.86
CA HIS A 305 45.20 19.70 -20.47
C HIS A 305 46.38 20.12 -21.34
N LEU A 306 47.54 20.33 -20.71
CA LEU A 306 48.78 20.81 -21.32
C LEU A 306 49.96 20.03 -20.75
N GLU A 307 50.90 19.61 -21.60
CA GLU A 307 52.16 19.01 -21.16
C GLU A 307 53.31 19.95 -21.49
N ILE A 308 54.02 20.43 -20.46
CA ILE A 308 55.13 21.38 -20.58
C ILE A 308 56.44 20.70 -20.21
N ASP A 309 57.42 20.75 -21.10
CA ASP A 309 58.79 20.36 -20.80
C ASP A 309 59.41 21.31 -19.76
N ALA A 310 59.76 20.81 -18.58
CA ALA A 310 60.13 21.69 -17.46
C ALA A 310 61.49 22.39 -17.64
N ALA A 311 62.41 21.78 -18.39
CA ALA A 311 63.74 22.34 -18.65
C ALA A 311 63.72 23.40 -19.76
N SER A 312 63.04 23.14 -20.88
CA SER A 312 62.98 24.05 -22.03
C SER A 312 61.79 25.01 -22.03
N GLY A 313 60.74 24.73 -21.26
CA GLY A 313 59.46 25.42 -21.31
C GLY A 313 58.60 25.06 -22.53
N ALA A 314 59.04 24.12 -23.38
CA ALA A 314 58.32 23.77 -24.60
C ALA A 314 56.98 23.05 -24.31
N ILE A 315 55.90 23.54 -24.92
CA ILE A 315 54.59 22.89 -24.90
C ILE A 315 54.63 21.70 -25.88
N ARG A 316 54.44 20.47 -25.36
CA ARG A 316 54.49 19.23 -26.16
C ARG A 316 53.12 18.72 -26.59
N ASN A 317 52.07 18.97 -25.81
CA ASN A 317 50.72 18.50 -26.07
C ASN A 317 49.69 19.47 -25.47
N GLU A 318 48.63 19.79 -26.21
CA GLU A 318 47.53 20.67 -25.77
C GLU A 318 46.17 20.09 -26.18
N ASP A 319 45.38 19.66 -25.20
CA ASP A 319 44.02 19.15 -25.38
C ASP A 319 43.01 20.10 -24.71
N ARG A 320 42.30 20.88 -25.53
CA ARG A 320 41.28 21.84 -25.05
C ARG A 320 39.89 21.24 -25.11
N TYR A 321 39.11 21.42 -24.04
CA TYR A 321 37.72 20.96 -23.93
C TYR A 321 36.87 21.43 -25.12
N ALA A 322 36.99 22.71 -25.51
CA ALA A 322 36.24 23.29 -26.63
C ALA A 322 36.56 22.66 -28.00
N ARG A 323 37.73 22.02 -28.17
CA ARG A 323 38.11 21.32 -29.42
C ARG A 323 37.59 19.89 -29.49
N LYS A 324 37.01 19.35 -28.40
CA LYS A 324 36.43 17.99 -28.39
C LYS A 324 35.12 17.96 -29.18
N THR A 325 34.83 16.80 -29.79
CA THR A 325 33.50 16.51 -30.38
C THR A 325 32.40 16.63 -29.33
N MET A 326 31.14 16.83 -29.75
CA MET A 326 30.00 16.92 -28.81
C MET A 326 29.92 15.70 -27.87
N GLY A 327 30.11 14.50 -28.39
CA GLY A 327 30.21 13.28 -27.57
C GLY A 327 31.41 13.30 -26.62
N GLY A 328 32.56 13.79 -27.07
CA GLY A 328 33.76 13.94 -26.23
C GLY A 328 33.58 14.94 -25.09
N GLN A 329 32.86 16.03 -25.35
CA GLN A 329 32.46 17.01 -24.33
C GLN A 329 31.52 16.36 -23.31
N TRP A 330 30.46 15.65 -23.75
CA TRP A 330 29.55 14.95 -22.82
C TRP A 330 30.29 13.90 -21.95
N MET A 331 31.19 13.12 -22.53
CA MET A 331 31.95 12.10 -21.79
C MET A 331 32.98 12.71 -20.81
N ALA A 332 33.56 13.87 -21.13
CA ALA A 332 34.37 14.63 -20.18
C ALA A 332 33.52 15.26 -19.05
N SER A 333 32.24 15.53 -19.32
CA SER A 333 31.35 16.30 -18.46
C SER A 333 30.32 15.49 -17.67
N ILE A 334 30.45 14.16 -17.61
CA ILE A 334 29.55 13.25 -16.87
C ILE A 334 29.30 13.72 -15.43
N TYR A 335 30.31 14.26 -14.74
CA TYR A 335 30.16 14.81 -13.39
C TYR A 335 29.29 16.07 -13.35
N ALA A 336 29.51 17.01 -14.27
CA ALA A 336 28.74 18.24 -14.36
C ALA A 336 27.30 17.99 -14.84
N LEU A 337 27.09 16.97 -15.68
CA LEU A 337 25.77 16.47 -16.07
C LEU A 337 25.05 15.81 -14.89
N HIS A 338 25.76 15.05 -14.05
CA HIS A 338 25.20 14.43 -12.84
C HIS A 338 24.83 15.46 -11.75
N ARG A 339 25.64 16.51 -11.58
CA ARG A 339 25.38 17.65 -10.68
C ARG A 339 24.34 18.64 -11.23
N GLY A 340 24.17 18.68 -12.55
CA GLY A 340 23.38 19.70 -13.24
C GLY A 340 24.14 20.99 -13.56
N SER A 341 25.39 21.16 -13.09
CA SER A 341 26.23 22.34 -13.36
C SER A 341 26.56 22.54 -14.85
N PHE A 342 26.44 21.48 -15.67
CA PHE A 342 26.53 21.59 -17.13
C PHE A 342 25.49 22.56 -17.73
N PHE A 343 24.35 22.77 -17.06
CA PHE A 343 23.31 23.73 -17.46
C PHE A 343 23.36 25.02 -16.60
N GLY A 344 24.53 25.32 -16.01
CA GLY A 344 24.72 26.46 -15.12
C GLY A 344 23.99 26.34 -13.77
N PRO A 345 23.89 27.44 -13.00
CA PRO A 345 23.32 27.43 -11.65
C PRO A 345 21.88 26.94 -11.58
N ALA A 346 21.05 27.24 -12.59
CA ALA A 346 19.67 26.75 -12.65
C ALA A 346 19.60 25.22 -12.77
N GLY A 347 20.52 24.59 -13.51
CA GLY A 347 20.63 23.14 -13.59
C GLY A 347 20.99 22.48 -12.27
N VAL A 348 21.88 23.10 -11.48
CA VAL A 348 22.22 22.65 -10.12
C VAL A 348 20.99 22.69 -9.20
N VAL A 349 20.22 23.79 -9.22
CA VAL A 349 18.98 23.91 -8.45
C VAL A 349 17.97 22.83 -8.85
N VAL A 350 17.76 22.61 -10.16
CA VAL A 350 16.84 21.58 -10.68
C VAL A 350 17.29 20.18 -10.24
N MET A 351 18.58 19.87 -10.28
CA MET A 351 19.10 18.57 -9.87
C MET A 351 19.01 18.36 -8.35
N MET A 352 19.34 19.39 -7.55
CA MET A 352 19.19 19.38 -6.10
C MET A 352 17.72 19.14 -5.71
N LEU A 353 16.78 19.92 -6.25
CA LEU A 353 15.36 19.77 -5.97
C LEU A 353 14.83 18.41 -6.41
N SER A 354 15.25 17.90 -7.58
CA SER A 354 14.90 16.56 -8.05
C SER A 354 15.42 15.48 -7.09
N SER A 355 16.64 15.63 -6.60
CA SER A 355 17.25 14.69 -5.65
C SER A 355 16.53 14.70 -4.29
N LEU A 356 16.08 15.87 -3.81
CA LEU A 356 15.21 16.00 -2.63
C LEU A 356 13.82 15.40 -2.81
N MET A 357 13.34 15.18 -4.04
CA MET A 357 12.08 14.46 -4.26
C MET A 357 12.22 12.94 -4.03
N MET A 358 13.43 12.34 -4.02
CA MET A 358 13.60 10.90 -3.76
C MET A 358 13.00 10.44 -2.41
N PRO A 359 13.28 11.11 -1.27
CA PRO A 359 12.52 10.90 -0.02
C PRO A 359 11.00 11.01 -0.17
N VAL A 360 10.50 11.96 -0.99
CA VAL A 360 9.06 12.13 -1.25
C VAL A 360 8.50 10.93 -2.03
N PHE A 361 9.22 10.40 -3.03
CA PHE A 361 8.82 9.18 -3.74
C PHE A 361 8.81 7.95 -2.84
N PHE A 362 9.80 7.81 -1.95
CA PHE A 362 9.82 6.74 -0.96
C PHE A 362 8.62 6.82 -0.01
N VAL A 363 8.37 7.99 0.60
CA VAL A 363 7.25 8.20 1.52
C VAL A 363 5.90 8.01 0.81
N THR A 364 5.67 8.64 -0.34
CA THR A 364 4.40 8.52 -1.08
C THR A 364 4.17 7.11 -1.63
N GLY A 365 5.21 6.45 -2.13
CA GLY A 365 5.14 5.04 -2.57
C GLY A 365 4.83 4.09 -1.41
N TRP A 366 5.46 4.29 -0.26
CA TRP A 366 5.21 3.51 0.96
C TRP A 366 3.82 3.80 1.54
N MET A 367 3.35 5.05 1.54
CA MET A 367 1.99 5.42 1.95
C MET A 367 0.93 4.81 1.02
N LEU A 368 1.14 4.83 -0.30
CA LEU A 368 0.23 4.19 -1.26
C LEU A 368 0.19 2.66 -1.09
N TYR A 369 1.32 2.04 -0.74
CA TYR A 369 1.40 0.62 -0.39
C TYR A 369 0.74 0.32 0.97
N LEU A 370 0.99 1.12 2.00
CA LEU A 370 0.35 0.96 3.31
C LEU A 370 -1.14 1.22 3.25
N ASP A 371 -1.64 2.21 2.50
CA ASP A 371 -3.07 2.41 2.27
C ASP A 371 -3.66 1.25 1.48
N ARG A 372 -2.97 0.72 0.45
CA ARG A 372 -3.38 -0.51 -0.22
C ARG A 372 -3.43 -1.70 0.74
N ARG A 373 -2.46 -1.84 1.66
CA ARG A 373 -2.39 -2.94 2.63
C ARG A 373 -3.39 -2.76 3.78
N ARG A 374 -3.66 -1.52 4.22
CA ARG A 374 -4.69 -1.14 5.19
C ARG A 374 -6.08 -1.35 4.60
N LYS A 375 -6.32 -0.97 3.34
CA LYS A 375 -7.56 -1.27 2.62
C LYS A 375 -7.70 -2.75 2.30
N GLN A 376 -6.62 -3.47 1.96
CA GLN A 376 -6.67 -4.93 1.86
C GLN A 376 -6.90 -5.61 3.21
N ARG A 377 -6.45 -5.03 4.33
CA ARG A 377 -6.74 -5.52 5.70
C ARG A 377 -8.14 -5.14 6.18
N ALA A 378 -8.65 -3.97 5.83
CA ALA A 378 -10.02 -3.55 6.09
C ALA A 378 -10.99 -4.39 5.24
N LEU A 379 -10.73 -4.54 3.93
CA LEU A 379 -11.44 -5.47 3.07
C LEU A 379 -11.27 -6.93 3.52
N ALA A 380 -10.13 -7.34 4.11
CA ALA A 380 -9.98 -8.67 4.71
C ALA A 380 -10.68 -8.81 6.07
N ALA A 381 -10.93 -7.71 6.79
CA ALA A 381 -11.71 -7.69 8.01
C ALA A 381 -13.22 -7.62 7.73
N SER A 382 -13.60 -7.04 6.59
CA SER A 382 -14.95 -6.96 6.03
C SER A 382 -15.22 -8.06 4.99
N ARG A 383 -14.44 -9.14 4.95
CA ARG A 383 -14.56 -10.23 3.96
C ARG A 383 -15.22 -11.46 4.57
N PRO A 384 -16.43 -11.83 4.15
CA PRO A 384 -16.85 -13.22 4.22
C PRO A 384 -15.96 -14.03 3.29
N VAL A 385 -15.50 -15.20 3.74
CA VAL A 385 -14.66 -16.07 2.91
C VAL A 385 -15.44 -17.33 2.61
N VAL A 386 -15.91 -17.36 1.36
CA VAL A 386 -16.11 -18.52 0.50
C VAL A 386 -15.54 -18.05 -0.83
N ALA A 387 -14.25 -18.25 -1.02
CA ALA A 387 -13.53 -17.58 -2.10
C ALA A 387 -12.21 -18.26 -2.46
N ARG A 388 -12.26 -19.51 -2.93
CA ARG A 388 -11.30 -20.02 -3.93
C ARG A 388 -11.68 -21.35 -4.59
N SER A 389 -11.85 -21.29 -5.92
CA SER A 389 -11.36 -22.27 -6.92
C SER A 389 -12.34 -23.23 -7.63
N GLY A 390 -13.37 -22.71 -8.31
CA GLY A 390 -14.08 -23.49 -9.35
C GLY A 390 -13.34 -23.49 -10.71
N SER A 391 -12.86 -24.66 -11.13
CA SER A 391 -12.30 -24.90 -12.49
C SER A 391 -13.40 -25.34 -13.48
N PRO A 392 -13.16 -25.30 -14.81
CA PRO A 392 -14.26 -25.24 -15.77
C PRO A 392 -14.75 -26.61 -16.26
N VAL A 393 -16.07 -26.81 -16.26
CA VAL A 393 -16.74 -27.92 -16.97
C VAL A 393 -17.59 -27.39 -18.13
N ALA A 394 -17.70 -28.22 -19.17
CA ALA A 394 -18.13 -27.96 -20.53
C ALA A 394 -19.39 -27.09 -20.75
N ALA A 395 -19.36 -26.36 -21.88
CA ALA A 395 -20.55 -25.79 -22.49
C ALA A 395 -21.51 -26.89 -22.97
N GLY A 396 -22.82 -26.75 -22.73
CA GLY A 396 -23.83 -27.66 -23.29
C GLY A 396 -25.21 -27.69 -22.63
N GLY A 397 -25.33 -27.25 -21.37
CA GLY A 397 -26.63 -27.21 -20.68
C GLY A 397 -27.47 -25.99 -21.03
N ALA A 398 -28.60 -26.18 -21.71
CA ALA A 398 -29.60 -25.13 -21.88
C ALA A 398 -30.19 -24.72 -20.52
N LEU A 399 -30.36 -23.40 -20.31
CA LEU A 399 -31.09 -22.88 -19.16
C LEU A 399 -32.55 -23.35 -19.23
N ALA A 400 -33.04 -24.01 -18.19
CA ALA A 400 -34.46 -24.29 -18.04
C ALA A 400 -35.27 -22.97 -18.02
N ASP A 401 -36.50 -23.01 -18.52
CA ASP A 401 -37.27 -21.84 -18.98
C ASP A 401 -37.48 -20.71 -17.95
N ASP A 402 -37.28 -21.01 -16.67
CA ASP A 402 -37.45 -20.12 -15.52
C ASP A 402 -36.16 -19.61 -14.83
N GLY A 403 -34.98 -20.03 -15.29
CA GLY A 403 -33.70 -19.63 -14.67
C GLY A 403 -33.31 -18.17 -14.88
N VAL A 404 -32.62 -17.57 -13.90
CA VAL A 404 -32.02 -16.23 -13.96
C VAL A 404 -30.51 -16.31 -14.08
N LEU A 405 -29.93 -15.76 -15.15
CA LEU A 405 -28.47 -15.65 -15.31
C LEU A 405 -27.93 -14.42 -14.58
N ILE A 406 -27.05 -14.58 -13.60
CA ILE A 406 -26.47 -13.46 -12.84
C ILE A 406 -25.01 -13.25 -13.28
N GLY A 407 -24.77 -12.25 -14.11
CA GLY A 407 -23.45 -11.82 -14.53
C GLY A 407 -22.84 -10.80 -13.58
N TYR A 408 -21.64 -11.08 -13.05
CA TYR A 408 -20.91 -10.08 -12.24
C TYR A 408 -19.56 -9.64 -12.81
N ALA A 409 -19.17 -8.39 -12.55
CA ALA A 409 -17.89 -7.82 -12.97
C ALA A 409 -17.26 -7.00 -11.84
N SER A 410 -16.21 -7.51 -11.21
CA SER A 410 -15.62 -6.94 -9.99
C SER A 410 -14.11 -6.79 -10.11
N GLN A 411 -13.58 -5.59 -9.85
CA GLN A 411 -12.13 -5.37 -9.70
C GLN A 411 -11.65 -5.62 -8.25
N SER A 412 -12.53 -5.44 -7.26
CA SER A 412 -12.19 -5.39 -5.82
C SER A 412 -12.89 -6.43 -4.95
N GLY A 413 -13.97 -7.06 -5.42
CA GLY A 413 -14.86 -7.95 -4.63
C GLY A 413 -16.30 -7.46 -4.69
N VAL A 414 -16.56 -6.20 -4.33
CA VAL A 414 -17.92 -5.66 -4.06
C VAL A 414 -19.03 -6.07 -5.06
N ALA A 415 -18.81 -5.95 -6.38
CA ALA A 415 -19.83 -6.30 -7.37
C ALA A 415 -20.12 -7.82 -7.48
N GLU A 416 -19.16 -8.66 -7.08
CA GLU A 416 -19.32 -10.12 -6.93
C GLU A 416 -20.08 -10.44 -5.65
N ASP A 417 -19.74 -9.76 -4.53
CA ASP A 417 -20.42 -9.94 -3.24
C ASP A 417 -21.92 -9.60 -3.32
N LEU A 418 -22.28 -8.52 -4.02
CA LEU A 418 -23.68 -8.12 -4.26
C LEU A 418 -24.40 -9.08 -5.23
N ALA A 419 -23.69 -9.70 -6.18
CA ALA A 419 -24.26 -10.71 -7.06
C ALA A 419 -24.62 -12.00 -6.31
N TRP A 420 -23.75 -12.46 -5.40
CA TRP A 420 -24.04 -13.59 -4.52
C TRP A 420 -25.19 -13.31 -3.54
N GLN A 421 -25.27 -12.10 -2.98
CA GLN A 421 -26.43 -11.69 -2.17
C GLN A 421 -27.73 -11.70 -2.98
N THR A 422 -27.68 -11.14 -4.21
CA THR A 422 -28.84 -11.13 -5.14
C THR A 422 -29.29 -12.55 -5.50
N ALA A 423 -28.36 -13.49 -5.70
CA ALA A 423 -28.68 -14.89 -5.95
C ALA A 423 -29.32 -15.57 -4.73
N GLY A 424 -28.77 -15.37 -3.53
CA GLY A 424 -29.33 -15.93 -2.30
C GLY A 424 -30.74 -15.39 -1.99
N MET A 425 -31.02 -14.13 -2.32
CA MET A 425 -32.37 -13.56 -2.28
C MET A 425 -33.33 -14.28 -3.25
N LEU A 426 -32.90 -14.49 -4.50
CA LEU A 426 -33.69 -15.17 -5.52
C LEU A 426 -33.97 -16.64 -5.17
N GLU A 427 -32.94 -17.38 -4.75
CA GLU A 427 -33.08 -18.78 -4.30
C GLU A 427 -33.98 -18.88 -3.06
N GLY A 428 -33.88 -17.93 -2.13
CA GLY A 428 -34.77 -17.83 -0.96
C GLY A 428 -36.23 -17.56 -1.33
N ALA A 429 -36.48 -16.94 -2.48
CA ALA A 429 -37.81 -16.75 -3.07
C ALA A 429 -38.19 -17.84 -4.09
N GLY A 430 -37.45 -18.96 -4.15
CA GLY A 430 -37.72 -20.09 -5.06
C GLY A 430 -37.29 -19.88 -6.51
N VAL A 431 -36.69 -18.75 -6.85
CA VAL A 431 -36.20 -18.43 -8.20
C VAL A 431 -34.79 -18.99 -8.39
N ARG A 432 -34.62 -19.92 -9.32
CA ARG A 432 -33.30 -20.52 -9.62
C ARG A 432 -32.36 -19.50 -10.26
N ALA A 433 -31.24 -19.22 -9.60
CA ALA A 433 -30.19 -18.34 -10.10
C ALA A 433 -28.96 -19.14 -10.59
N GLN A 434 -28.36 -18.74 -11.71
CA GLN A 434 -27.05 -19.22 -12.15
C GLN A 434 -26.07 -18.04 -12.20
N ILE A 435 -25.13 -17.99 -11.27
CA ILE A 435 -24.13 -16.91 -11.22
C ILE A 435 -22.92 -17.24 -12.08
N GLN A 436 -22.44 -16.27 -12.85
CA GLN A 436 -21.14 -16.32 -13.52
C GLN A 436 -20.41 -14.96 -13.54
N PRO A 437 -19.07 -14.95 -13.50
CA PRO A 437 -18.31 -13.77 -13.85
C PRO A 437 -18.49 -13.45 -15.34
N LEU A 438 -18.62 -12.17 -15.72
CA LEU A 438 -18.88 -11.75 -17.11
C LEU A 438 -17.91 -12.38 -18.12
N ALA A 439 -16.61 -12.51 -17.79
CA ALA A 439 -15.64 -13.14 -18.68
C ALA A 439 -15.86 -14.64 -18.98
N ARG A 440 -16.80 -15.32 -18.28
CA ARG A 440 -17.22 -16.71 -18.57
C ARG A 440 -18.54 -16.79 -19.36
N ILE A 441 -19.36 -15.73 -19.37
CA ILE A 441 -20.62 -15.69 -20.13
C ILE A 441 -20.31 -15.62 -21.64
N GLY A 442 -20.66 -16.67 -22.37
CA GLY A 442 -20.50 -16.77 -23.82
C GLY A 442 -21.78 -16.44 -24.61
N GLN A 443 -21.64 -16.35 -25.93
CA GLN A 443 -22.75 -16.04 -26.86
C GLN A 443 -23.95 -16.97 -26.71
N ALA A 444 -23.73 -18.29 -26.67
CA ALA A 444 -24.81 -19.26 -26.55
C ALA A 444 -25.59 -19.13 -25.23
N GLN A 445 -24.91 -18.77 -24.14
CA GLN A 445 -25.52 -18.64 -22.82
C GLN A 445 -26.27 -17.31 -22.65
N LEU A 446 -25.73 -16.22 -23.21
CA LEU A 446 -26.45 -14.94 -23.22
C LEU A 446 -27.65 -14.96 -24.16
N GLY A 447 -27.52 -15.60 -25.34
CA GLY A 447 -28.60 -15.72 -26.34
C GLY A 447 -29.73 -16.68 -25.96
N SER A 448 -29.51 -17.58 -24.99
CA SER A 448 -30.55 -18.46 -24.44
C SER A 448 -31.17 -17.94 -23.13
N ALA A 449 -30.58 -16.92 -22.50
CA ALA A 449 -31.09 -16.35 -21.26
C ALA A 449 -32.34 -15.49 -21.51
N ARG A 450 -33.49 -15.89 -20.93
CA ARG A 450 -34.70 -15.05 -20.90
C ARG A 450 -34.66 -13.97 -19.82
N ARG A 451 -33.98 -14.24 -18.70
CA ARG A 451 -33.81 -13.31 -17.56
C ARG A 451 -32.34 -13.22 -17.18
N ALA A 452 -31.80 -12.02 -17.07
CA ALA A 452 -30.44 -11.81 -16.57
C ALA A 452 -30.30 -10.61 -15.62
N LEU A 453 -29.37 -10.72 -14.66
CA LEU A 453 -28.97 -9.65 -13.76
C LEU A 453 -27.50 -9.35 -13.95
N PHE A 454 -27.15 -8.08 -14.07
CA PHE A 454 -25.78 -7.63 -14.27
C PHE A 454 -25.34 -6.74 -13.11
N ILE A 455 -24.39 -7.22 -12.30
CA ILE A 455 -23.83 -6.44 -11.18
C ILE A 455 -22.37 -6.09 -11.52
N VAL A 456 -22.12 -4.85 -11.93
CA VAL A 456 -20.86 -4.47 -12.59
C VAL A 456 -20.22 -3.22 -11.99
N SER A 457 -18.98 -3.38 -11.52
CA SER A 457 -18.11 -2.26 -11.14
C SER A 457 -17.51 -1.58 -12.37
N THR A 458 -17.21 -0.28 -12.25
CA THR A 458 -16.45 0.50 -13.22
C THR A 458 -15.00 0.68 -12.75
N PHE A 459 -14.04 0.68 -13.69
CA PHE A 459 -12.62 0.91 -13.38
C PHE A 459 -12.08 2.15 -14.11
N GLY A 460 -11.32 2.99 -13.41
CA GLY A 460 -10.75 4.23 -13.97
C GLY A 460 -11.83 5.15 -14.58
N ASP A 461 -11.51 5.75 -15.72
CA ASP A 461 -12.40 6.69 -16.43
C ASP A 461 -13.49 5.98 -17.26
N GLY A 462 -14.29 5.13 -16.63
CA GLY A 462 -15.41 4.44 -17.29
C GLY A 462 -15.02 3.19 -18.09
N GLU A 463 -13.98 2.45 -17.69
CA GLU A 463 -13.59 1.19 -18.34
C GLU A 463 -14.17 -0.06 -17.65
N PRO A 464 -14.34 -1.18 -18.40
CA PRO A 464 -14.59 -2.48 -17.78
C PRO A 464 -13.46 -2.88 -16.81
N PRO A 465 -13.80 -3.48 -15.66
CA PRO A 465 -12.82 -4.13 -14.78
C PRO A 465 -12.17 -5.31 -15.51
N ASP A 466 -11.01 -5.75 -15.04
CA ASP A 466 -10.23 -6.84 -15.65
C ASP A 466 -11.08 -8.10 -15.88
N SER A 467 -12.02 -8.38 -14.96
CA SER A 467 -12.96 -9.52 -15.01
C SER A 467 -14.04 -9.44 -16.09
N ALA A 468 -14.19 -8.31 -16.79
CA ALA A 468 -15.15 -8.11 -17.86
C ALA A 468 -14.53 -7.68 -19.20
N ARG A 469 -13.21 -7.41 -19.25
CA ARG A 469 -12.55 -6.99 -20.51
C ARG A 469 -12.74 -7.98 -21.65
N ARG A 470 -12.69 -9.29 -21.37
CA ARG A 470 -12.91 -10.33 -22.39
C ARG A 470 -14.32 -10.25 -22.97
N PHE A 471 -15.33 -10.14 -22.11
CA PHE A 471 -16.73 -9.98 -22.50
C PHE A 471 -16.93 -8.71 -23.35
N ALA A 472 -16.38 -7.58 -22.89
CA ALA A 472 -16.45 -6.32 -23.64
C ALA A 472 -15.75 -6.40 -25.01
N GLN A 473 -14.60 -7.08 -25.11
CA GLN A 473 -13.84 -7.18 -26.37
C GLN A 473 -14.40 -8.21 -27.35
N GLN A 474 -14.95 -9.33 -26.87
CA GLN A 474 -15.37 -10.47 -27.71
C GLN A 474 -16.88 -10.51 -27.96
N LEU A 475 -17.69 -9.99 -27.03
CA LEU A 475 -19.15 -9.98 -27.12
C LEU A 475 -19.68 -8.57 -27.46
N MET A 476 -19.32 -7.54 -26.71
CA MET A 476 -19.89 -6.18 -26.91
C MET A 476 -19.45 -5.50 -28.23
N ASN A 477 -18.42 -6.01 -28.89
CA ASN A 477 -17.97 -5.55 -30.21
C ASN A 477 -18.65 -6.29 -31.39
N ARG A 478 -19.66 -7.12 -31.12
CA ARG A 478 -20.39 -7.89 -32.14
C ARG A 478 -21.88 -7.58 -32.08
N ALA A 479 -22.54 -7.66 -33.23
CA ALA A 479 -24.00 -7.70 -33.30
C ALA A 479 -24.48 -9.09 -32.86
N MET A 480 -25.50 -9.14 -32.02
CA MET A 480 -26.12 -10.34 -31.47
C MET A 480 -27.57 -10.02 -31.15
N ALA A 481 -28.53 -10.71 -31.78
CA ALA A 481 -29.93 -10.51 -31.44
C ALA A 481 -30.23 -11.13 -30.07
N LEU A 482 -30.78 -10.33 -29.14
CA LEU A 482 -31.20 -10.73 -27.80
C LEU A 482 -32.69 -10.40 -27.54
N PRO A 483 -33.63 -10.68 -28.49
CA PRO A 483 -35.01 -10.17 -28.45
C PRO A 483 -35.86 -10.73 -27.30
N THR A 484 -35.44 -11.85 -26.70
CA THR A 484 -36.11 -12.52 -25.58
C THR A 484 -35.48 -12.20 -24.22
N LEU A 485 -34.35 -11.48 -24.20
CA LEU A 485 -33.62 -11.17 -22.97
C LEU A 485 -34.27 -10.00 -22.24
N ARG A 486 -34.82 -10.27 -21.05
CA ARG A 486 -35.14 -9.24 -20.06
C ARG A 486 -34.01 -9.13 -19.05
N PHE A 487 -33.52 -7.94 -18.76
CA PHE A 487 -32.38 -7.76 -17.87
C PHE A 487 -32.51 -6.60 -16.88
N ALA A 488 -31.76 -6.64 -15.77
CA ALA A 488 -31.56 -5.49 -14.89
C ALA A 488 -30.08 -5.28 -14.56
N MET A 489 -29.73 -4.05 -14.20
CA MET A 489 -28.35 -3.59 -14.03
C MET A 489 -28.14 -2.88 -12.69
N LEU A 490 -27.15 -3.33 -11.92
CA LEU A 490 -26.60 -2.63 -10.76
C LEU A 490 -25.16 -2.23 -11.09
N SER A 491 -24.93 -0.94 -11.35
CA SER A 491 -23.58 -0.44 -11.66
C SER A 491 -22.93 0.23 -10.46
N LEU A 492 -21.73 -0.22 -10.10
CA LEU A 492 -20.96 0.35 -9.01
C LEU A 492 -19.90 1.31 -9.55
N GLY A 493 -19.86 2.52 -9.00
CA GLY A 493 -18.97 3.59 -9.40
C GLY A 493 -18.56 4.50 -8.24
N ASP A 494 -17.91 5.60 -8.61
CA ASP A 494 -17.55 6.70 -7.71
C ASP A 494 -17.77 8.00 -8.47
N SER A 495 -18.63 8.87 -7.94
CA SER A 495 -19.06 10.14 -8.57
C SER A 495 -17.92 11.14 -8.76
N HIS A 496 -16.76 10.92 -8.13
CA HIS A 496 -15.55 11.74 -8.31
C HIS A 496 -14.80 11.48 -9.64
N TYR A 497 -15.24 10.52 -10.45
CA TYR A 497 -14.69 10.26 -11.78
C TYR A 497 -15.62 10.81 -12.87
N ASP A 498 -15.06 11.48 -13.88
CA ASP A 498 -15.77 12.08 -15.03
C ASP A 498 -16.78 11.15 -15.72
N ARG A 499 -16.60 9.83 -15.57
CA ARG A 499 -17.45 8.77 -16.12
C ARG A 499 -17.95 7.84 -15.04
N PHE A 500 -18.68 8.42 -14.08
CA PHE A 500 -19.47 7.69 -13.09
C PHE A 500 -20.27 6.55 -13.76
N CYS A 501 -20.18 5.34 -13.18
CA CYS A 501 -20.77 4.10 -13.68
C CYS A 501 -20.56 3.80 -15.18
N GLY A 502 -19.48 4.35 -15.77
CA GLY A 502 -19.27 4.39 -17.21
C GLY A 502 -19.04 3.04 -17.90
N PHE A 503 -18.83 1.94 -17.17
CA PHE A 503 -18.93 0.60 -17.75
C PHE A 503 -20.36 0.05 -17.76
N GLY A 504 -21.11 0.20 -16.66
CA GLY A 504 -22.51 -0.24 -16.59
C GLY A 504 -23.40 0.45 -17.62
N ARG A 505 -23.25 1.77 -17.77
CA ARG A 505 -23.95 2.54 -18.83
C ARG A 505 -23.69 2.02 -20.24
N LYS A 506 -22.46 1.59 -20.53
CA LYS A 506 -22.10 1.01 -21.85
C LYS A 506 -22.67 -0.40 -22.03
N LEU A 507 -22.71 -1.18 -20.96
CA LEU A 507 -23.25 -2.54 -20.99
C LEU A 507 -24.77 -2.53 -21.17
N ASP A 508 -25.49 -1.69 -20.41
CA ASP A 508 -26.93 -1.46 -20.59
C ASP A 508 -27.25 -0.97 -22.02
N GLY A 509 -26.58 0.09 -22.49
CA GLY A 509 -26.80 0.62 -23.83
C GLY A 509 -26.52 -0.41 -24.95
N TRP A 510 -25.50 -1.26 -24.79
CA TRP A 510 -25.23 -2.34 -25.74
C TRP A 510 -26.31 -3.44 -25.71
N LEU A 511 -26.76 -3.87 -24.51
CA LEU A 511 -27.82 -4.86 -24.35
C LEU A 511 -29.14 -4.38 -24.97
N ARG A 512 -29.51 -3.10 -24.74
CA ARG A 512 -30.69 -2.47 -25.39
C ARG A 512 -30.54 -2.41 -26.91
N ALA A 513 -29.37 -2.01 -27.42
CA ALA A 513 -29.10 -1.97 -28.86
C ALA A 513 -29.11 -3.37 -29.53
N GLN A 514 -28.93 -4.45 -28.74
CA GLN A 514 -29.07 -5.84 -29.19
C GLN A 514 -30.52 -6.36 -29.14
N GLY A 515 -31.49 -5.54 -28.72
CA GLY A 515 -32.90 -5.91 -28.58
C GLY A 515 -33.29 -6.46 -27.21
N GLY A 516 -32.38 -6.46 -26.23
CA GLY A 516 -32.70 -6.81 -24.85
C GLY A 516 -33.52 -5.72 -24.16
N VAL A 517 -34.51 -6.12 -23.37
CA VAL A 517 -35.42 -5.20 -22.66
C VAL A 517 -34.96 -5.03 -21.21
N ALA A 518 -34.61 -3.81 -20.82
CA ALA A 518 -34.34 -3.50 -19.42
C ALA A 518 -35.65 -3.58 -18.61
N ALA A 519 -35.64 -4.29 -17.48
CA ALA A 519 -36.78 -4.41 -16.58
C ALA A 519 -37.05 -3.12 -15.78
N PHE A 520 -35.99 -2.36 -15.54
CA PHE A 520 -36.00 -1.02 -14.95
C PHE A 520 -34.67 -0.33 -15.26
N GLU A 521 -34.60 0.99 -15.04
CA GLU A 521 -33.39 1.77 -15.32
C GLU A 521 -32.19 1.34 -14.46
N PRO A 522 -30.95 1.35 -14.99
CA PRO A 522 -29.76 0.94 -14.27
C PRO A 522 -29.58 1.69 -12.94
N ILE A 523 -29.47 0.95 -11.85
CA ILE A 523 -29.23 1.54 -10.53
C ILE A 523 -27.74 1.80 -10.38
N GLU A 524 -27.38 3.04 -10.07
CA GLU A 524 -26.00 3.50 -9.97
C GLU A 524 -25.60 3.73 -8.50
N VAL A 525 -24.62 2.96 -8.03
CA VAL A 525 -24.12 2.98 -6.65
C VAL A 525 -22.89 3.89 -6.57
N ASP A 526 -23.01 5.05 -5.90
CA ASP A 526 -21.85 5.89 -5.57
C ASP A 526 -21.16 5.40 -4.30
N ARG A 527 -19.88 5.00 -4.42
CA ARG A 527 -18.98 4.68 -3.28
C ARG A 527 -19.52 3.67 -2.26
N GLY A 528 -20.45 2.81 -2.68
CA GLY A 528 -21.08 1.81 -1.81
C GLY A 528 -22.26 2.36 -0.98
N ASP A 529 -22.96 3.37 -1.47
CA ASP A 529 -24.20 3.88 -0.89
C ASP A 529 -25.18 2.75 -0.49
N PRO A 530 -25.55 2.66 0.81
CA PRO A 530 -26.57 1.72 1.27
C PRO A 530 -27.95 1.93 0.64
N GLY A 531 -28.30 3.16 0.25
CA GLY A 531 -29.59 3.49 -0.36
C GLY A 531 -29.80 2.79 -1.71
N ALA A 532 -28.80 2.86 -2.59
CA ALA A 532 -28.82 2.19 -3.89
C ALA A 532 -28.92 0.66 -3.79
N TRP A 533 -28.38 0.03 -2.73
CA TRP A 533 -28.58 -1.40 -2.49
C TRP A 533 -30.03 -1.74 -2.12
N VAL A 534 -30.64 -1.00 -1.19
CA VAL A 534 -32.06 -1.18 -0.83
C VAL A 534 -32.95 -0.99 -2.07
N HIS A 535 -32.71 0.06 -2.84
CA HIS A 535 -33.45 0.31 -4.09
C HIS A 535 -33.34 -0.84 -5.09
N TRP A 536 -32.17 -1.49 -5.21
CA TRP A 536 -31.99 -2.68 -6.03
C TRP A 536 -32.84 -3.87 -5.54
N GLN A 537 -32.89 -4.11 -4.22
CA GLN A 537 -33.73 -5.17 -3.66
C GLN A 537 -35.23 -4.93 -3.93
N ASP A 538 -35.69 -3.68 -3.79
CA ASP A 538 -37.08 -3.27 -4.04
C ASP A 538 -37.46 -3.45 -5.52
N ARG A 539 -36.65 -2.91 -6.45
CA ARG A 539 -36.91 -3.00 -7.90
C ARG A 539 -36.87 -4.44 -8.42
N LEU A 540 -36.00 -5.29 -7.88
CA LEU A 540 -36.04 -6.73 -8.17
C LEU A 540 -37.32 -7.36 -7.63
N GLY A 541 -37.74 -7.03 -6.42
CA GLY A 541 -38.98 -7.56 -5.83
C GLY A 541 -40.22 -7.24 -6.66
N GLU A 542 -40.32 -6.01 -7.16
CA GLU A 542 -41.35 -5.62 -8.13
C GLU A 542 -41.29 -6.47 -9.42
N TRP A 543 -40.10 -6.65 -9.99
CA TRP A 543 -39.95 -7.34 -11.27
C TRP A 543 -40.25 -8.85 -11.19
N PHE A 544 -39.88 -9.51 -10.10
CA PHE A 544 -40.16 -10.94 -9.88
C PHE A 544 -41.54 -11.19 -9.26
N GLY A 545 -42.34 -10.14 -8.97
CA GLY A 545 -43.70 -10.24 -8.46
C GLY A 545 -43.83 -10.57 -6.97
N HIS A 546 -42.70 -10.74 -6.27
CA HIS A 546 -42.63 -11.07 -4.85
C HIS A 546 -41.46 -10.32 -4.19
N PRO A 547 -41.60 -9.78 -2.96
CA PRO A 547 -40.52 -9.05 -2.30
C PRO A 547 -39.23 -9.88 -2.18
N LEU A 548 -38.15 -9.41 -2.83
CA LEU A 548 -36.82 -10.01 -2.76
C LEU A 548 -35.93 -9.38 -1.67
N ALA A 549 -36.32 -8.20 -1.17
CA ALA A 549 -35.87 -7.76 0.14
C ALA A 549 -36.44 -8.70 1.21
N ALA A 550 -35.64 -8.99 2.25
CA ALA A 550 -36.22 -9.38 3.53
C ALA A 550 -37.22 -8.29 3.92
N SER A 551 -38.49 -8.66 4.00
CA SER A 551 -39.60 -7.71 3.99
C SER A 551 -39.35 -6.54 4.96
N LYS A 552 -39.50 -5.31 4.46
CA LYS A 552 -40.23 -4.30 5.23
C LYS A 552 -41.70 -4.48 4.84
N PRO A 553 -42.50 -5.32 5.52
CA PRO A 553 -43.89 -4.98 5.59
C PRO A 553 -43.96 -3.72 6.49
N HIS A 554 -44.90 -2.83 6.23
CA HIS A 554 -45.30 -1.86 7.26
C HIS A 554 -45.86 -2.60 8.51
N ASP A 555 -46.17 -3.89 8.34
CA ASP A 555 -46.56 -4.91 9.33
C ASP A 555 -45.45 -5.95 9.61
N GLY A 556 -44.16 -5.57 9.55
CA GLY A 556 -43.11 -6.41 10.15
C GLY A 556 -43.35 -6.55 11.66
N PRO A 557 -42.91 -7.65 12.31
CA PRO A 557 -43.02 -7.78 13.77
C PRO A 557 -42.45 -6.51 14.39
N ARG A 558 -43.25 -5.80 15.20
CA ARG A 558 -42.82 -4.51 15.74
C ARG A 558 -41.68 -4.72 16.74
N PHE A 559 -40.88 -3.68 16.98
CA PHE A 559 -40.00 -3.68 18.14
C PHE A 559 -40.87 -3.79 19.40
N GLN A 560 -40.61 -4.81 20.21
CA GLN A 560 -41.35 -5.11 21.43
C GLN A 560 -40.41 -4.97 22.63
N PRO A 561 -40.92 -4.79 23.86
CA PRO A 561 -40.13 -4.86 25.08
C PRO A 561 -39.84 -6.32 25.45
N TRP A 562 -38.58 -6.64 25.72
CA TRP A 562 -38.12 -7.96 26.18
C TRP A 562 -37.35 -7.76 27.50
N ALA A 563 -37.83 -8.32 28.61
CA ALA A 563 -37.14 -8.16 29.89
C ALA A 563 -35.89 -9.05 29.94
N LEU A 564 -34.73 -8.46 30.24
CA LEU A 564 -33.48 -9.19 30.50
C LEU A 564 -33.60 -9.91 31.85
N VAL A 565 -33.66 -11.25 31.86
CA VAL A 565 -33.85 -12.04 33.09
C VAL A 565 -32.59 -12.73 33.59
N GLU A 566 -31.65 -13.06 32.71
CA GLU A 566 -30.37 -13.67 33.08
C GLU A 566 -29.21 -12.96 32.41
N ARG A 567 -28.09 -12.83 33.13
CA ARG A 567 -26.84 -12.27 32.63
C ARG A 567 -25.65 -12.90 33.36
N ASP A 568 -25.07 -13.91 32.73
CA ASP A 568 -23.98 -14.69 33.32
C ASP A 568 -22.68 -14.45 32.55
N LEU A 569 -21.61 -14.12 33.28
CA LEU A 569 -20.26 -14.05 32.71
C LEU A 569 -19.75 -15.47 32.47
N LEU A 570 -19.61 -15.87 31.21
CA LEU A 570 -19.21 -17.23 30.84
C LEU A 570 -17.70 -17.47 30.88
N ASN A 571 -16.87 -16.42 30.93
CA ASN A 571 -15.41 -16.57 30.95
C ASN A 571 -14.66 -15.72 32.00
N PRO A 572 -14.98 -15.88 33.30
CA PRO A 572 -14.19 -15.26 34.36
C PRO A 572 -12.73 -15.71 34.29
N GLY A 573 -11.80 -14.75 34.38
CA GLY A 573 -10.35 -15.01 34.32
C GLY A 573 -9.76 -15.21 32.92
N SER A 574 -10.56 -15.25 31.86
CA SER A 574 -10.02 -15.38 30.50
C SER A 574 -9.14 -14.19 30.10
N ALA A 575 -8.09 -14.46 29.32
CA ALA A 575 -7.36 -13.44 28.55
C ALA A 575 -8.16 -12.89 27.34
N GLY A 576 -9.45 -13.25 27.21
CA GLY A 576 -10.46 -12.68 26.34
C GLY A 576 -11.08 -11.38 26.89
N LEU A 577 -11.83 -10.69 26.05
CA LEU A 577 -12.82 -9.73 26.58
C LEU A 577 -13.99 -10.54 27.17
N PRO A 578 -14.65 -10.07 28.25
CA PRO A 578 -15.79 -10.73 28.87
C PRO A 578 -16.86 -11.15 27.84
N ALA A 579 -17.33 -12.38 27.96
CA ALA A 579 -18.40 -12.96 27.15
C ALA A 579 -19.56 -13.40 28.03
N TYR A 580 -20.77 -12.97 27.70
CA TYR A 580 -21.95 -13.14 28.52
C TYR A 580 -22.99 -14.00 27.82
N HIS A 581 -23.61 -14.88 28.61
CA HIS A 581 -24.95 -15.35 28.32
C HIS A 581 -25.95 -14.26 28.71
N LEU A 582 -26.96 -14.04 27.88
CA LEU A 582 -28.09 -13.16 28.18
C LEU A 582 -29.38 -13.91 27.83
N ALA A 583 -30.37 -13.94 28.71
CA ALA A 583 -31.68 -14.51 28.42
C ALA A 583 -32.80 -13.48 28.59
N PHE A 584 -33.79 -13.54 27.71
CA PHE A 584 -34.91 -12.60 27.65
C PHE A 584 -36.26 -13.32 27.68
N THR A 585 -37.25 -12.73 28.36
CA THR A 585 -38.64 -13.19 28.37
C THR A 585 -39.30 -13.06 27.00
N LEU A 586 -40.15 -14.00 26.62
CA LEU A 586 -40.90 -13.94 25.36
C LEU A 586 -42.13 -13.01 25.45
N PRO A 587 -42.26 -12.03 24.55
CA PRO A 587 -43.54 -11.39 24.28
C PRO A 587 -44.53 -12.36 23.63
N SER A 588 -45.83 -12.15 23.86
CA SER A 588 -46.90 -12.97 23.29
C SER A 588 -46.89 -12.97 21.76
N GLY A 589 -46.96 -14.15 21.15
CA GLY A 589 -47.10 -14.30 19.69
C GLY A 589 -45.81 -14.15 18.88
N VAL A 590 -44.64 -14.07 19.51
CA VAL A 590 -43.35 -14.10 18.80
C VAL A 590 -42.92 -15.55 18.54
N GLN A 591 -42.40 -15.80 17.34
CA GLN A 591 -41.80 -17.06 16.90
C GLN A 591 -40.51 -16.77 16.12
N TRP A 592 -39.55 -17.69 16.17
CA TRP A 592 -38.27 -17.69 15.44
C TRP A 592 -37.75 -19.12 15.26
N MET A 593 -36.89 -19.34 14.28
CA MET A 593 -36.27 -20.63 13.97
C MET A 593 -34.76 -20.61 14.26
N ALA A 594 -34.12 -21.79 14.33
CA ALA A 594 -32.67 -21.82 14.48
C ALA A 594 -31.97 -21.15 13.28
N GLY A 595 -31.02 -20.27 13.60
CA GLY A 595 -30.29 -19.45 12.63
C GLY A 595 -30.85 -18.04 12.45
N ASP A 596 -32.02 -17.72 13.02
CA ASP A 596 -32.54 -16.35 13.07
C ASP A 596 -31.68 -15.40 13.90
N ARG A 597 -31.84 -14.10 13.63
CA ARG A 597 -31.19 -13.02 14.35
C ARG A 597 -32.21 -12.20 15.13
N VAL A 598 -31.72 -11.43 16.10
CA VAL A 598 -32.51 -10.39 16.77
C VAL A 598 -31.90 -9.01 16.54
N ASP A 599 -32.78 -8.08 16.17
CA ASP A 599 -32.52 -6.65 16.14
C ASP A 599 -32.68 -6.08 17.55
N VAL A 600 -31.63 -5.46 18.08
CA VAL A 600 -31.61 -4.76 19.37
C VAL A 600 -31.45 -3.26 19.11
N ARG A 601 -32.31 -2.43 19.69
CA ARG A 601 -32.08 -0.97 19.76
C ARG A 601 -31.24 -0.66 21.00
N PRO A 602 -29.95 -0.30 20.86
CA PRO A 602 -29.14 0.05 22.01
C PRO A 602 -29.57 1.39 22.60
N ARG A 603 -29.30 1.59 23.90
CA ARG A 603 -29.42 2.89 24.56
C ARG A 603 -28.08 3.30 25.18
N HIS A 604 -27.87 4.59 25.40
CA HIS A 604 -26.81 5.05 26.29
C HIS A 604 -27.18 4.78 27.77
N SER A 605 -26.15 4.62 28.60
CA SER A 605 -26.32 4.59 30.06
C SER A 605 -26.67 5.98 30.59
N VAL A 606 -27.39 6.03 31.71
CA VAL A 606 -27.79 7.30 32.36
C VAL A 606 -26.57 8.18 32.64
N ALA A 607 -25.51 7.61 33.25
CA ALA A 607 -24.26 8.31 33.53
C ALA A 607 -23.56 8.92 32.29
N ARG A 608 -23.69 8.30 31.10
CA ARG A 608 -23.14 8.87 29.86
C ARG A 608 -23.94 10.09 29.40
N VAL A 609 -25.26 10.06 29.55
CA VAL A 609 -26.13 11.19 29.21
C VAL A 609 -25.97 12.31 30.24
N ASP A 610 -25.86 12.00 31.53
CA ASP A 610 -25.56 13.00 32.57
C ASP A 610 -24.19 13.68 32.32
N THR A 611 -23.16 12.90 31.96
CA THR A 611 -21.83 13.44 31.59
C THR A 611 -21.92 14.36 30.38
N PHE A 612 -22.72 14.01 29.36
CA PHE A 612 -22.95 14.86 28.19
C PHE A 612 -23.71 16.15 28.55
N LEU A 613 -24.81 16.04 29.30
CA LEU A 613 -25.64 17.17 29.72
C LEU A 613 -24.95 18.10 30.72
N SER A 614 -23.94 17.64 31.47
CA SER A 614 -23.12 18.48 32.37
C SER A 614 -22.44 19.67 31.69
N ARG A 615 -22.34 19.64 30.35
CA ARG A 615 -21.78 20.71 29.50
C ARG A 615 -22.85 21.58 28.83
N SER A 616 -24.11 21.41 29.20
CA SER A 616 -25.27 22.13 28.67
C SER A 616 -26.00 22.92 29.75
N VAL A 617 -26.93 23.79 29.34
CA VAL A 617 -27.84 24.50 30.25
C VAL A 617 -29.11 23.70 30.60
N TRP A 618 -29.27 22.48 30.06
CA TRP A 618 -30.50 21.70 30.19
C TRP A 618 -30.34 20.52 31.14
N ALA A 619 -31.28 20.42 32.08
CA ALA A 619 -31.36 19.30 33.00
C ALA A 619 -31.98 18.06 32.32
N ARG A 620 -31.64 16.86 32.82
CA ARG A 620 -32.07 15.58 32.23
C ARG A 620 -33.58 15.34 32.29
N ASP A 621 -34.27 15.99 33.22
CA ASP A 621 -35.69 15.84 33.55
C ASP A 621 -36.61 16.82 32.81
N VAL A 622 -36.03 17.76 32.04
CA VAL A 622 -36.77 18.65 31.13
C VAL A 622 -37.67 17.81 30.21
N ARG A 623 -38.94 18.21 30.11
CA ARG A 623 -39.93 17.56 29.24
C ARG A 623 -39.71 17.94 27.78
N VAL A 624 -39.75 16.95 26.91
CA VAL A 624 -39.57 17.08 25.46
C VAL A 624 -40.49 16.12 24.71
N SER A 625 -40.89 16.50 23.51
CA SER A 625 -41.71 15.67 22.63
C SER A 625 -40.86 15.00 21.56
N VAL A 626 -40.86 13.67 21.49
CA VAL A 626 -40.08 12.91 20.49
C VAL A 626 -41.03 12.01 19.71
N ALA A 627 -41.22 12.32 18.43
CA ALA A 627 -42.16 11.60 17.55
C ALA A 627 -43.58 11.47 18.14
N GLY A 628 -44.08 12.52 18.80
CA GLY A 628 -45.40 12.57 19.45
C GLY A 628 -45.47 11.90 20.83
N ARG A 629 -44.35 11.38 21.36
CA ARG A 629 -44.23 10.88 22.75
C ARG A 629 -43.65 11.99 23.63
N GLU A 630 -44.39 12.38 24.66
CA GLU A 630 -43.84 13.14 25.79
C GLU A 630 -42.87 12.28 26.61
N THR A 631 -41.66 12.78 26.82
CA THR A 631 -40.61 12.07 27.57
C THR A 631 -39.67 13.06 28.28
N THR A 632 -38.61 12.56 28.92
CA THR A 632 -37.55 13.40 29.50
C THR A 632 -36.41 13.56 28.49
N LEU A 633 -35.70 14.69 28.52
CA LEU A 633 -34.53 14.93 27.69
C LEU A 633 -33.47 13.84 27.87
N GLY A 634 -33.29 13.37 29.10
CA GLY A 634 -32.39 12.27 29.42
C GLY A 634 -32.77 10.97 28.70
N ASP A 635 -34.04 10.55 28.77
CA ASP A 635 -34.48 9.31 28.11
C ASP A 635 -34.50 9.40 26.59
N ALA A 636 -34.80 10.58 26.03
CA ALA A 636 -34.69 10.85 24.61
C ALA A 636 -33.23 10.73 24.12
N LEU A 637 -32.30 11.41 24.80
CA LEU A 637 -30.87 11.36 24.47
C LEU A 637 -30.25 9.98 24.66
N ARG A 638 -30.83 9.11 25.51
CA ARG A 638 -30.44 7.70 25.59
C ARG A 638 -30.70 6.93 24.28
N GLU A 639 -31.61 7.37 23.43
CA GLU A 639 -31.96 6.72 22.14
C GLU A 639 -31.28 7.39 20.92
N CYS A 640 -30.61 8.53 21.10
CA CYS A 640 -29.99 9.34 20.03
C CYS A 640 -28.46 9.21 19.97
N GLN A 641 -27.89 9.45 18.80
CA GLN A 641 -26.45 9.65 18.61
C GLN A 641 -26.05 11.00 19.21
N LEU A 642 -25.30 10.96 20.30
CA LEU A 642 -24.79 12.17 20.96
C LEU A 642 -23.63 12.78 20.17
N PRO A 643 -23.65 14.09 19.86
CA PRO A 643 -22.49 14.82 19.33
C PRO A 643 -21.33 14.88 20.33
N ASP A 644 -20.14 15.27 19.87
CA ASP A 644 -18.96 15.45 20.75
C ASP A 644 -19.12 16.62 21.74
N THR A 645 -19.89 17.64 21.36
CA THR A 645 -20.19 18.82 22.17
C THR A 645 -21.68 18.91 22.50
N ALA A 646 -21.97 19.22 23.75
CA ALA A 646 -23.33 19.52 24.18
C ALA A 646 -23.82 20.84 23.56
N PRO A 647 -25.14 21.01 23.36
CA PRO A 647 -25.70 22.22 22.76
C PRO A 647 -25.49 23.46 23.65
N PRO A 648 -25.05 24.60 23.07
CA PRO A 648 -24.92 25.86 23.80
C PRO A 648 -26.29 26.50 24.11
N ALA A 649 -26.28 27.44 25.06
CA ALA A 649 -27.45 28.26 25.39
C ALA A 649 -27.95 29.06 24.18
N GLY A 650 -29.27 29.28 24.11
CA GLY A 650 -29.93 30.08 23.06
C GLY A 650 -30.36 29.32 21.81
N ILE A 651 -30.15 28.00 21.74
CA ILE A 651 -30.73 27.11 20.73
C ILE A 651 -32.11 26.63 21.20
N ASP A 652 -33.07 26.44 20.29
CA ASP A 652 -34.32 25.74 20.62
C ASP A 652 -34.06 24.24 20.85
N LEU A 653 -34.42 23.77 22.05
CA LEU A 653 -34.18 22.40 22.50
C LEU A 653 -34.91 21.36 21.63
N GLN A 654 -36.14 21.66 21.24
CA GLN A 654 -37.04 20.72 20.57
C GLN A 654 -36.61 20.53 19.10
N ASP A 655 -36.26 21.63 18.44
CA ASP A 655 -35.71 21.68 17.10
C ASP A 655 -34.31 21.03 17.02
N TRP A 656 -33.48 21.22 18.05
CA TRP A 656 -32.17 20.56 18.13
C TRP A 656 -32.30 19.05 18.33
N LEU A 657 -33.13 18.61 19.27
CA LEU A 657 -33.36 17.20 19.55
C LEU A 657 -33.94 16.46 18.34
N ALA A 658 -34.87 17.08 17.60
CA ALA A 658 -35.47 16.52 16.39
C ALA A 658 -34.46 16.30 15.24
N ARG A 659 -33.30 16.96 15.26
CA ARG A 659 -32.22 16.81 14.26
C ARG A 659 -31.23 15.70 14.60
N LEU A 660 -31.28 15.13 15.81
CA LEU A 660 -30.37 14.05 16.19
C LEU A 660 -30.79 12.71 15.57
N ALA A 661 -29.85 12.05 14.89
CA ALA A 661 -30.07 10.70 14.40
C ALA A 661 -30.25 9.70 15.56
N LEU A 662 -31.16 8.74 15.42
CA LEU A 662 -31.30 7.64 16.38
C LEU A 662 -30.05 6.75 16.39
N LEU A 663 -29.80 6.07 17.51
CA LEU A 663 -28.75 5.08 17.63
C LEU A 663 -28.98 3.91 16.64
N PRO A 664 -27.94 3.44 15.94
CA PRO A 664 -28.07 2.35 14.99
C PRO A 664 -28.38 1.03 15.70
N VAL A 665 -29.30 0.26 15.12
CA VAL A 665 -29.67 -1.10 15.55
C VAL A 665 -28.42 -2.01 15.56
N ARG A 666 -28.44 -3.01 16.43
CA ARG A 666 -27.41 -4.05 16.56
C ARG A 666 -28.03 -5.42 16.36
N GLU A 667 -27.35 -6.26 15.60
CA GLU A 667 -27.79 -7.60 15.25
C GLU A 667 -27.04 -8.64 16.06
N TYR A 668 -27.75 -9.65 16.55
CA TYR A 668 -27.17 -10.78 17.27
C TYR A 668 -27.81 -12.07 16.78
N SER A 669 -27.02 -13.11 16.50
CA SER A 669 -27.53 -14.45 16.22
C SER A 669 -28.21 -15.02 17.46
N ILE A 670 -29.43 -15.52 17.33
CA ILE A 670 -30.16 -16.10 18.47
C ILE A 670 -29.53 -17.45 18.83
N ALA A 671 -29.33 -17.69 20.12
CA ALA A 671 -28.66 -18.88 20.64
C ALA A 671 -29.62 -20.02 21.05
N SER A 672 -30.93 -19.76 21.10
CA SER A 672 -31.98 -20.71 21.50
C SER A 672 -33.04 -20.96 20.42
N THR A 673 -33.89 -21.97 20.63
CA THR A 673 -35.16 -22.14 19.90
C THR A 673 -36.35 -21.57 20.70
N CYS A 674 -37.51 -21.42 20.06
CA CYS A 674 -38.74 -20.99 20.75
C CYS A 674 -39.14 -21.92 21.90
N ASP A 675 -38.95 -23.23 21.73
CA ASP A 675 -39.34 -24.26 22.70
C ASP A 675 -38.57 -24.16 24.02
N GLU A 676 -37.41 -23.49 24.03
CA GLU A 676 -36.65 -23.19 25.25
C GLU A 676 -37.28 -22.05 26.09
N GLY A 677 -38.39 -21.46 25.62
CA GLY A 677 -39.20 -20.47 26.36
C GLY A 677 -38.54 -19.11 26.59
N ARG A 678 -37.30 -18.92 26.13
CA ARG A 678 -36.49 -17.71 26.30
C ARG A 678 -35.66 -17.44 25.05
N LEU A 679 -35.53 -16.17 24.68
CA LEU A 679 -34.55 -15.76 23.66
C LEU A 679 -33.19 -15.62 24.34
N MET A 680 -32.23 -16.43 23.92
CA MET A 680 -30.88 -16.45 24.47
C MET A 680 -29.89 -15.80 23.50
N LEU A 681 -28.93 -15.02 24.02
CA LEU A 681 -27.81 -14.46 23.27
C LEU A 681 -26.47 -14.85 23.93
N LEU A 682 -25.43 -14.90 23.10
CA LEU A 682 -24.04 -15.06 23.53
C LEU A 682 -23.23 -13.85 23.02
N VAL A 683 -22.90 -12.92 23.92
CA VAL A 683 -22.39 -11.59 23.57
C VAL A 683 -21.03 -11.34 24.21
N ARG A 684 -19.99 -11.14 23.39
CA ARG A 684 -18.68 -10.68 23.86
C ARG A 684 -18.64 -9.16 23.90
N GLN A 685 -18.18 -8.61 25.02
CA GLN A 685 -17.93 -7.18 25.17
C GLN A 685 -16.92 -6.69 24.12
N VAL A 686 -17.19 -5.50 23.60
CA VAL A 686 -16.24 -4.72 22.81
C VAL A 686 -15.77 -3.56 23.69
N ARG A 687 -14.46 -3.34 23.77
CA ARG A 687 -13.88 -2.19 24.45
C ARG A 687 -13.08 -1.36 23.44
N HIS A 688 -13.32 -0.06 23.42
CA HIS A 688 -12.64 0.90 22.56
C HIS A 688 -11.28 1.30 23.16
N PRO A 689 -10.36 1.89 22.37
CA PRO A 689 -9.03 2.29 22.85
C PRO A 689 -9.03 3.34 23.98
N ASP A 690 -10.11 4.11 24.11
CA ASP A 690 -10.36 5.06 25.19
C ASP A 690 -10.86 4.39 26.50
N GLY A 691 -10.94 3.06 26.51
CA GLY A 691 -11.45 2.27 27.63
C GLY A 691 -12.98 2.13 27.67
N SER A 692 -13.73 2.89 26.85
CA SER A 692 -15.19 2.84 26.82
C SER A 692 -15.72 1.54 26.20
N LEU A 693 -16.95 1.17 26.55
CA LEU A 693 -17.58 -0.04 26.02
C LEU A 693 -18.38 0.24 24.74
N GLY A 694 -18.42 -0.77 23.86
CA GLY A 694 -19.15 -0.72 22.61
C GLY A 694 -20.65 -0.55 22.82
N LEU A 695 -21.28 0.33 22.02
CA LEU A 695 -22.67 0.76 22.16
C LEU A 695 -23.70 -0.37 22.36
N GLY A 696 -23.54 -1.50 21.65
CA GLY A 696 -24.44 -2.66 21.78
C GLY A 696 -24.04 -3.59 22.92
N SER A 697 -22.87 -4.22 22.80
CA SER A 697 -22.43 -5.24 23.75
C SER A 697 -22.16 -4.69 25.15
N GLY A 698 -21.62 -3.47 25.28
CA GLY A 698 -21.47 -2.79 26.56
C GLY A 698 -22.80 -2.47 27.23
N TRP A 699 -23.77 -1.97 26.45
CA TRP A 699 -25.10 -1.67 27.01
C TRP A 699 -25.81 -2.93 27.49
N LEU A 700 -25.85 -4.01 26.69
CA LEU A 700 -26.48 -5.27 27.11
C LEU A 700 -25.81 -5.93 28.32
N THR A 701 -24.49 -5.80 28.45
CA THR A 701 -23.72 -6.51 29.50
C THR A 701 -23.51 -5.71 30.78
N GLU A 702 -23.58 -4.38 30.75
CA GLU A 702 -23.41 -3.53 31.94
C GLU A 702 -24.50 -2.44 32.08
N GLY A 703 -25.07 -1.95 30.97
CA GLY A 703 -25.96 -0.79 30.96
C GLY A 703 -27.47 -1.05 31.06
N VAL A 704 -27.90 -2.31 31.00
CA VAL A 704 -29.29 -2.76 31.21
C VAL A 704 -29.40 -3.42 32.59
N ALA A 705 -30.43 -3.09 33.38
CA ALA A 705 -30.70 -3.79 34.65
C ALA A 705 -31.42 -5.14 34.43
N LEU A 706 -31.25 -6.11 35.33
CA LEU A 706 -32.10 -7.30 35.32
C LEU A 706 -33.56 -6.88 35.57
N GLY A 707 -34.49 -7.39 34.76
CA GLY A 707 -35.88 -6.96 34.68
C GLY A 707 -36.14 -5.75 33.78
N GLU A 708 -35.12 -4.99 33.34
CA GLU A 708 -35.32 -3.85 32.42
C GLU A 708 -35.69 -4.36 31.01
N SER A 709 -36.65 -3.68 30.39
CA SER A 709 -37.13 -4.00 29.05
C SER A 709 -36.20 -3.46 27.97
N VAL A 710 -35.69 -4.36 27.13
CA VAL A 710 -34.89 -4.06 25.95
C VAL A 710 -35.81 -4.06 24.72
N SER A 711 -35.72 -3.01 23.89
CA SER A 711 -36.49 -2.91 22.64
C SER A 711 -35.88 -3.82 21.56
N MET A 712 -36.47 -5.00 21.34
CA MET A 712 -35.95 -6.02 20.42
C MET A 712 -36.99 -6.53 19.42
N ARG A 713 -36.52 -7.09 18.31
CA ARG A 713 -37.33 -7.69 17.24
C ARG A 713 -36.61 -8.87 16.61
N VAL A 714 -37.28 -10.02 16.49
CA VAL A 714 -36.79 -11.16 15.70
C VAL A 714 -36.73 -10.76 14.21
N ARG A 715 -35.62 -11.09 13.55
CA ARG A 715 -35.44 -10.95 12.11
C ARG A 715 -35.17 -12.32 11.48
N PRO A 716 -36.04 -12.79 10.56
CA PRO A 716 -35.82 -14.01 9.82
C PRO A 716 -34.48 -14.01 9.07
N ASN A 717 -33.78 -15.14 9.08
CA ASN A 717 -32.53 -15.35 8.35
C ASN A 717 -32.56 -16.64 7.50
N PRO A 718 -33.36 -16.71 6.42
CA PRO A 718 -33.48 -17.93 5.59
C PRO A 718 -32.17 -18.41 4.98
N GLY A 719 -31.19 -17.52 4.82
CA GLY A 719 -29.84 -17.85 4.36
C GLY A 719 -29.03 -18.71 5.34
N PHE A 720 -29.49 -18.86 6.58
CA PHE A 720 -28.86 -19.68 7.63
C PHE A 720 -29.86 -20.58 8.37
N HIS A 721 -31.10 -20.73 7.90
CA HIS A 721 -32.04 -21.72 8.45
C HIS A 721 -31.56 -23.15 8.20
N GLY A 722 -31.89 -24.06 9.12
CA GLY A 722 -31.53 -25.47 9.03
C GLY A 722 -32.07 -26.16 7.75
N PRO A 723 -31.42 -27.24 7.27
CA PRO A 723 -31.88 -27.95 6.09
C PRO A 723 -33.18 -28.70 6.39
N ALA A 724 -34.14 -28.66 5.47
CA ALA A 724 -35.44 -29.36 5.58
C ALA A 724 -35.37 -30.90 5.66
N THR A 725 -34.16 -31.49 5.71
CA THR A 725 -33.95 -32.94 5.82
C THR A 725 -33.12 -33.26 7.05
N GLY A 726 -33.49 -34.32 7.79
CA GLY A 726 -32.76 -34.81 8.97
C GLY A 726 -31.39 -35.46 8.68
N ARG A 727 -30.75 -35.09 7.56
CA ARG A 727 -29.38 -35.49 7.24
C ARG A 727 -28.39 -34.89 8.25
N GLY A 728 -27.17 -35.43 8.30
CA GLY A 728 -26.19 -34.99 9.29
C GLY A 728 -25.80 -33.52 9.17
N MET A 729 -25.27 -32.93 10.24
CA MET A 729 -24.81 -31.55 10.24
C MET A 729 -23.44 -31.42 10.92
N ILE A 730 -22.53 -30.70 10.26
CA ILE A 730 -21.23 -30.29 10.80
C ILE A 730 -21.33 -28.78 11.09
N LEU A 731 -21.15 -28.40 12.35
CA LEU A 731 -21.23 -27.04 12.84
C LEU A 731 -19.83 -26.59 13.25
N ILE A 732 -19.33 -25.49 12.68
CA ILE A 732 -17.96 -25.02 12.88
C ILE A 732 -18.00 -23.57 13.33
N GLY A 733 -17.45 -23.25 14.49
CA GLY A 733 -17.46 -21.86 14.96
C GLY A 733 -16.48 -21.55 16.07
N ASN A 734 -16.25 -20.25 16.27
CA ASN A 734 -15.32 -19.77 17.29
C ASN A 734 -15.92 -18.65 18.14
N GLY A 735 -15.60 -18.65 19.44
CA GLY A 735 -16.10 -17.65 20.38
C GLY A 735 -17.62 -17.51 20.37
N THR A 736 -18.11 -16.28 20.18
CA THR A 736 -19.56 -16.00 20.11
C THR A 736 -20.25 -16.62 18.90
N GLY A 737 -19.49 -17.14 17.92
CA GLY A 737 -20.03 -17.94 16.81
C GLY A 737 -20.74 -19.22 17.26
N LEU A 738 -20.56 -19.65 18.51
CA LEU A 738 -21.35 -20.74 19.08
C LEU A 738 -22.86 -20.42 19.15
N ALA A 739 -23.27 -19.15 19.16
CA ALA A 739 -24.68 -18.72 19.29
C ALA A 739 -25.61 -19.44 18.30
N GLY A 740 -25.53 -19.11 17.01
CA GLY A 740 -26.41 -19.72 16.00
C GLY A 740 -26.23 -21.24 15.87
N LEU A 741 -25.03 -21.75 16.14
CA LEU A 741 -24.76 -23.20 16.12
C LEU A 741 -25.45 -23.94 17.28
N ARG A 742 -25.52 -23.34 18.48
CA ARG A 742 -26.26 -23.86 19.62
C ARG A 742 -27.75 -23.94 19.30
N ALA A 743 -28.33 -22.92 18.67
CA ALA A 743 -29.74 -22.95 18.27
C ALA A 743 -30.04 -24.11 17.32
N HIS A 744 -29.19 -24.33 16.31
CA HIS A 744 -29.34 -25.50 15.41
C HIS A 744 -29.17 -26.83 16.13
N LEU A 745 -28.25 -26.93 17.11
CA LEU A 745 -28.11 -28.14 17.92
C LEU A 745 -29.37 -28.41 18.74
N ALA A 746 -29.90 -27.40 19.45
CA ALA A 746 -31.13 -27.52 20.22
C ALA A 746 -32.31 -27.98 19.35
N GLU A 747 -32.56 -27.29 18.23
CA GLU A 747 -33.63 -27.62 17.28
C GLU A 747 -33.50 -29.06 16.75
N ARG A 748 -32.29 -29.47 16.36
CA ARG A 748 -32.05 -30.80 15.78
C ARG A 748 -32.17 -31.90 16.82
N ILE A 749 -31.69 -31.68 18.05
CA ILE A 749 -31.77 -32.65 19.15
C ILE A 749 -33.23 -32.82 19.60
N ALA A 750 -34.00 -31.73 19.71
CA ALA A 750 -35.44 -31.78 19.99
C ALA A 750 -36.19 -32.58 18.91
N ASN A 751 -35.83 -32.40 17.64
CA ASN A 751 -36.34 -33.18 16.50
C ASN A 751 -35.73 -34.60 16.38
N GLY A 752 -35.06 -35.12 17.41
CA GLY A 752 -34.48 -36.48 17.44
C GLY A 752 -33.30 -36.72 16.49
N GLN A 753 -32.78 -35.68 15.83
CA GLN A 753 -31.71 -35.77 14.84
C GLN A 753 -30.35 -35.83 15.55
N ARG A 754 -29.81 -37.04 15.72
CA ARG A 754 -28.58 -37.31 16.49
C ARG A 754 -27.26 -37.09 15.74
N ARG A 755 -27.30 -37.02 14.41
CA ARG A 755 -26.08 -37.02 13.56
C ARG A 755 -25.48 -35.62 13.42
N ASN A 756 -25.09 -35.04 14.56
CA ASN A 756 -24.55 -33.68 14.68
C ASN A 756 -23.09 -33.72 15.12
N TRP A 757 -22.27 -32.85 14.54
CA TRP A 757 -20.86 -32.70 14.87
C TRP A 757 -20.56 -31.23 15.11
N LEU A 758 -20.12 -30.86 16.31
CA LEU A 758 -19.66 -29.51 16.64
C LEU A 758 -18.14 -29.47 16.66
N ILE A 759 -17.55 -28.54 15.91
CA ILE A 759 -16.14 -28.13 16.00
C ILE A 759 -16.13 -26.70 16.54
N PHE A 760 -15.86 -26.56 17.84
CA PHE A 760 -15.83 -25.28 18.54
C PHE A 760 -14.40 -24.89 18.90
N GLY A 761 -14.09 -23.58 18.96
CA GLY A 761 -12.79 -23.13 19.42
C GLY A 761 -12.74 -21.75 20.07
N GLU A 762 -11.84 -21.61 21.03
CA GLU A 762 -11.65 -20.40 21.83
C GLU A 762 -10.19 -20.22 22.32
N ARG A 763 -9.97 -19.45 23.39
CA ARG A 763 -8.63 -19.18 23.95
C ARG A 763 -8.15 -20.31 24.87
N HIS A 764 -8.85 -20.60 25.96
CA HIS A 764 -8.45 -21.61 26.96
C HIS A 764 -9.63 -22.45 27.45
N ALA A 765 -9.43 -23.74 27.69
CA ALA A 765 -10.45 -24.63 28.26
C ALA A 765 -10.93 -24.15 29.63
N ALA A 766 -9.97 -23.81 30.52
CA ALA A 766 -10.25 -23.43 31.91
C ALA A 766 -11.11 -22.16 32.09
N HIS A 767 -11.32 -21.38 31.03
CA HIS A 767 -12.05 -20.11 31.11
C HIS A 767 -13.08 -19.89 29.99
N ASP A 768 -12.86 -20.35 28.76
CA ASP A 768 -13.67 -19.94 27.60
C ASP A 768 -14.63 -21.04 27.11
N ASP A 769 -15.00 -21.97 28.00
CA ASP A 769 -15.86 -23.14 27.72
C ASP A 769 -17.36 -22.81 27.76
N PHE A 770 -17.79 -22.01 26.78
CA PHE A 770 -19.16 -21.52 26.65
C PHE A 770 -20.19 -22.67 26.55
N HIS A 771 -21.19 -22.63 27.43
CA HIS A 771 -22.27 -23.62 27.53
C HIS A 771 -21.80 -25.08 27.70
N ASP A 772 -20.64 -25.29 28.32
CA ASP A 772 -20.04 -26.61 28.54
C ASP A 772 -21.03 -27.66 29.04
N THR A 773 -21.71 -27.39 30.16
CA THR A 773 -22.66 -28.32 30.80
C THR A 773 -23.74 -28.79 29.83
N THR A 774 -24.29 -27.88 29.01
CA THR A 774 -25.30 -28.19 28.00
C THR A 774 -24.73 -29.03 26.86
N LEU A 775 -23.56 -28.65 26.32
CA LEU A 775 -22.91 -29.38 25.23
C LEU A 775 -22.47 -30.79 25.65
N CYS A 776 -21.95 -30.93 26.87
CA CYS A 776 -21.55 -32.21 27.45
C CYS A 776 -22.77 -33.11 27.73
N ALA A 777 -23.88 -32.55 28.24
CA ALA A 777 -25.14 -33.29 28.40
C ALA A 777 -25.69 -33.79 27.05
N TRP A 778 -25.75 -32.92 26.04
CA TRP A 778 -26.19 -33.29 24.69
C TRP A 778 -25.27 -34.32 24.01
N HIS A 779 -23.97 -34.28 24.27
CA HIS A 779 -23.03 -35.31 23.80
C HIS A 779 -23.27 -36.65 24.52
N ALA A 780 -23.39 -36.65 25.84
CA ALA A 780 -23.65 -37.87 26.63
C ALA A 780 -25.00 -38.55 26.27
N GLN A 781 -26.02 -37.77 25.93
CA GLN A 781 -27.32 -38.25 25.47
C GLN A 781 -27.31 -38.74 24.00
N GLY A 782 -26.19 -38.59 23.30
CA GLY A 782 -26.05 -38.93 21.88
C GLY A 782 -26.77 -37.97 20.93
N GLY A 783 -27.12 -36.77 21.36
CA GLY A 783 -27.63 -35.69 20.52
C GLY A 783 -26.53 -34.96 19.73
N ILE A 784 -25.30 -34.96 20.26
CA ILE A 784 -24.08 -34.61 19.52
C ILE A 784 -23.26 -35.90 19.33
N ALA A 785 -23.09 -36.34 18.09
CA ALA A 785 -22.33 -37.55 17.76
C ALA A 785 -20.81 -37.34 17.81
N ARG A 786 -20.32 -36.10 17.64
CA ARG A 786 -18.92 -35.72 17.83
C ARG A 786 -18.80 -34.29 18.34
N LEU A 787 -18.01 -34.07 19.38
CA LEU A 787 -17.70 -32.76 19.94
C LEU A 787 -16.17 -32.55 19.92
N ASP A 788 -15.70 -31.68 19.03
CA ASP A 788 -14.31 -31.26 18.95
C ASP A 788 -14.16 -29.85 19.55
N ARG A 789 -13.21 -29.69 20.47
CA ARG A 789 -12.88 -28.42 21.13
C ARG A 789 -11.44 -28.04 20.84
N VAL A 790 -11.23 -26.78 20.45
CA VAL A 790 -9.92 -26.29 19.99
C VAL A 790 -9.53 -25.00 20.69
N TYR A 791 -8.60 -25.10 21.63
CA TYR A 791 -8.11 -23.94 22.38
C TYR A 791 -6.81 -23.42 21.79
N SER A 792 -6.79 -22.12 21.52
CA SER A 792 -5.70 -21.46 20.80
C SER A 792 -4.51 -21.09 21.68
N ARG A 793 -4.58 -21.32 23.00
CA ARG A 793 -3.57 -20.87 23.98
C ARG A 793 -3.20 -21.89 25.06
N ASP A 794 -3.87 -23.03 25.17
CA ASP A 794 -3.53 -24.07 26.16
C ASP A 794 -2.22 -24.82 25.85
N GLN A 795 -1.63 -24.56 24.68
CA GLN A 795 -0.34 -25.09 24.27
C GLN A 795 0.47 -24.04 23.49
N ALA A 796 1.79 -24.22 23.44
CA ALA A 796 2.72 -23.24 22.85
C ALA A 796 2.46 -22.93 21.36
N GLN A 797 1.99 -23.91 20.59
CA GLN A 797 1.55 -23.71 19.21
C GLN A 797 0.06 -23.38 19.16
N ARG A 798 -0.30 -22.24 18.55
CA ARG A 798 -1.72 -21.86 18.44
C ARG A 798 -2.45 -22.78 17.47
N ARG A 799 -3.45 -23.50 17.96
CA ARG A 799 -4.38 -24.31 17.17
C ARG A 799 -5.73 -23.61 17.07
N TYR A 800 -6.39 -23.70 15.92
CA TYR A 800 -7.69 -23.10 15.66
C TYR A 800 -8.61 -24.09 14.94
N VAL A 801 -9.91 -23.75 14.83
CA VAL A 801 -10.91 -24.63 14.23
C VAL A 801 -10.57 -25.10 12.81
N GLN A 802 -9.92 -24.26 11.98
CA GLN A 802 -9.48 -24.67 10.65
C GLN A 802 -8.40 -25.77 10.67
N ASP A 803 -7.62 -25.87 11.74
CA ASP A 803 -6.54 -26.86 11.85
C ASP A 803 -7.15 -28.21 12.21
N ARG A 804 -8.15 -28.21 13.12
CA ARG A 804 -8.99 -29.37 13.39
C ARG A 804 -9.79 -29.84 12.17
N VAL A 805 -10.28 -28.92 11.33
CA VAL A 805 -10.93 -29.26 10.04
C VAL A 805 -9.96 -30.00 9.11
N ARG A 806 -8.69 -29.59 9.02
CA ARG A 806 -7.69 -30.33 8.21
C ARG A 806 -7.35 -31.70 8.80
N GLU A 807 -7.16 -31.78 10.11
CA GLU A 807 -6.93 -33.05 10.82
C GLU A 807 -8.10 -34.03 10.64
N ALA A 808 -9.33 -33.54 10.60
CA ALA A 808 -10.55 -34.33 10.45
C ALA A 808 -11.04 -34.43 8.99
N ALA A 809 -10.20 -34.09 8.00
CA ALA A 809 -10.61 -33.96 6.60
C ALA A 809 -11.31 -35.21 6.04
N GLN A 810 -10.77 -36.41 6.29
CA GLN A 810 -11.33 -37.69 5.83
C GLN A 810 -12.73 -37.94 6.43
N ASP A 811 -12.91 -37.64 7.71
CA ASP A 811 -14.20 -37.77 8.39
C ASP A 811 -15.22 -36.76 7.83
N ILE A 812 -14.80 -35.50 7.59
CA ILE A 812 -15.66 -34.46 7.00
C ILE A 812 -16.13 -34.91 5.60
N ALA A 813 -15.23 -35.42 4.77
CA ALA A 813 -15.56 -35.99 3.46
C ALA A 813 -16.57 -37.15 3.57
N ALA A 814 -16.36 -38.09 4.49
CA ALA A 814 -17.29 -39.21 4.73
C ALA A 814 -18.66 -38.76 5.27
N TRP A 815 -18.72 -37.66 6.04
CA TRP A 815 -19.98 -37.06 6.48
C TRP A 815 -20.72 -36.38 5.32
N VAL A 816 -20.02 -35.60 4.50
CA VAL A 816 -20.55 -34.90 3.32
C VAL A 816 -21.08 -35.89 2.28
N ALA A 817 -20.34 -36.97 1.99
CA ALA A 817 -20.76 -38.06 1.11
C ALA A 817 -22.06 -38.72 1.59
N ARG A 818 -22.21 -38.90 2.91
CA ARG A 818 -23.47 -39.34 3.57
C ARG A 818 -24.47 -38.20 3.77
N GLY A 819 -24.52 -37.25 2.84
CA GLY A 819 -25.53 -36.19 2.77
C GLY A 819 -25.45 -35.07 3.81
N ALA A 820 -24.36 -34.94 4.58
CA ALA A 820 -24.30 -33.91 5.63
C ALA A 820 -24.31 -32.47 5.09
N SER A 821 -24.77 -31.53 5.91
CA SER A 821 -24.67 -30.09 5.67
C SER A 821 -23.60 -29.46 6.57
N ILE A 822 -23.03 -28.33 6.17
CA ILE A 822 -21.95 -27.62 6.89
C ILE A 822 -22.42 -26.20 7.22
N TYR A 823 -22.33 -25.81 8.49
CA TYR A 823 -22.75 -24.51 9.02
C TYR A 823 -21.57 -23.85 9.72
N VAL A 824 -21.19 -22.64 9.28
CA VAL A 824 -20.05 -21.90 9.85
C VAL A 824 -20.51 -20.59 10.48
N CYS A 825 -20.19 -20.35 11.75
CA CYS A 825 -20.57 -19.12 12.45
C CYS A 825 -19.44 -18.54 13.31
N GLY A 826 -19.34 -17.22 13.37
CA GLY A 826 -18.32 -16.50 14.15
C GLY A 826 -17.53 -15.49 13.31
N SER A 827 -16.24 -15.34 13.63
CA SER A 827 -15.45 -14.20 13.15
C SER A 827 -15.27 -14.17 11.63
N LEU A 828 -15.85 -13.15 11.00
CA LEU A 828 -15.64 -12.76 9.60
C LEU A 828 -14.15 -12.52 9.33
N SER A 829 -13.49 -11.86 10.28
CA SER A 829 -12.04 -11.66 10.30
C SER A 829 -11.31 -12.93 10.73
N GLY A 830 -10.58 -13.55 9.80
CA GLY A 830 -9.59 -14.60 10.06
C GLY A 830 -10.10 -16.03 10.27
N MET A 831 -11.28 -16.27 10.86
CA MET A 831 -11.79 -17.65 11.08
C MET A 831 -12.46 -18.20 9.81
N ALA A 832 -13.51 -17.55 9.33
CA ALA A 832 -14.16 -17.93 8.07
C ALA A 832 -13.13 -17.98 6.92
N PRO A 833 -12.28 -16.92 6.76
CA PRO A 833 -10.82 -16.99 6.78
C PRO A 833 -10.14 -18.22 6.20
N ALA A 834 -10.02 -19.23 7.05
CA ALA A 834 -9.26 -20.44 6.80
C ALA A 834 -10.08 -21.72 6.99
N VAL A 835 -11.30 -21.64 7.56
CA VAL A 835 -12.24 -22.77 7.57
C VAL A 835 -12.71 -23.09 6.15
N ASP A 836 -13.05 -22.08 5.33
CA ASP A 836 -13.39 -22.28 3.91
C ASP A 836 -12.25 -22.97 3.13
N ALA A 837 -11.01 -22.47 3.32
CA ALA A 837 -9.83 -23.07 2.71
C ALA A 837 -9.62 -24.52 3.20
N ALA A 838 -9.70 -24.76 4.50
CA ALA A 838 -9.54 -26.10 5.08
C ALA A 838 -10.65 -27.08 4.64
N LEU A 839 -11.87 -26.60 4.42
CA LEU A 839 -12.96 -27.39 3.84
C LEU A 839 -12.70 -27.68 2.36
N ALA A 840 -12.27 -26.69 1.57
CA ALA A 840 -11.91 -26.88 0.17
C ALA A 840 -10.73 -27.87 0.01
N ASP A 841 -9.75 -27.82 0.92
CA ASP A 841 -8.65 -28.79 1.02
C ASP A 841 -9.17 -30.20 1.41
N ALA A 842 -10.19 -30.28 2.27
CA ALA A 842 -10.69 -31.54 2.83
C ALA A 842 -11.67 -32.31 1.93
N ILE A 843 -12.58 -31.62 1.23
CA ILE A 843 -13.64 -32.24 0.42
C ILE A 843 -13.57 -31.92 -1.08
N GLY A 844 -12.60 -31.10 -1.49
CA GLY A 844 -12.51 -30.56 -2.85
C GLY A 844 -13.40 -29.34 -3.06
N THR A 845 -12.92 -28.37 -3.84
CA THR A 845 -13.63 -27.10 -4.02
C THR A 845 -14.96 -27.25 -4.75
N ASP A 846 -15.02 -28.08 -5.80
CA ASP A 846 -16.24 -28.26 -6.58
C ASP A 846 -17.37 -28.87 -5.71
N VAL A 847 -17.04 -29.81 -4.82
CA VAL A 847 -18.00 -30.38 -3.84
C VAL A 847 -18.48 -29.31 -2.84
N LEU A 848 -17.59 -28.42 -2.39
CA LEU A 848 -17.98 -27.32 -1.49
C LEU A 848 -18.90 -26.30 -2.18
N LEU A 849 -18.68 -26.04 -3.48
CA LEU A 849 -19.56 -25.21 -4.31
C LEU A 849 -20.92 -25.88 -4.54
N ASP A 850 -20.95 -27.17 -4.84
CA ASP A 850 -22.19 -27.96 -4.98
C ASP A 850 -23.01 -27.98 -3.69
N LEU A 851 -22.35 -28.12 -2.53
CA LEU A 851 -23.01 -27.99 -1.22
C LEU A 851 -23.61 -26.60 -1.03
N SER A 852 -22.92 -25.53 -1.47
CA SER A 852 -23.43 -24.17 -1.39
C SER A 852 -24.67 -23.99 -2.26
N ALA A 853 -24.64 -24.45 -3.52
CA ALA A 853 -25.77 -24.38 -4.46
C ALA A 853 -26.96 -25.24 -4.03
N GLN A 854 -26.73 -26.30 -3.26
CA GLN A 854 -27.79 -27.12 -2.63
C GLN A 854 -28.32 -26.53 -1.32
N GLY A 855 -27.85 -25.35 -0.89
CA GLY A 855 -28.20 -24.77 0.41
C GLY A 855 -27.71 -25.59 1.61
N ARG A 856 -26.76 -26.51 1.39
CA ARG A 856 -26.17 -27.43 2.38
C ARG A 856 -24.83 -26.92 2.94
N TYR A 857 -24.29 -25.84 2.42
CA TYR A 857 -23.19 -25.09 3.05
C TYR A 857 -23.68 -23.66 3.33
N ARG A 858 -23.84 -23.31 4.62
CA ARG A 858 -24.38 -22.02 5.07
C ARG A 858 -23.42 -21.32 6.04
N ARG A 859 -23.48 -19.99 6.11
CA ARG A 859 -22.58 -19.17 6.94
C ARG A 859 -23.29 -17.99 7.59
N ASP A 860 -23.02 -17.76 8.87
CA ASP A 860 -23.47 -16.60 9.64
C ASP A 860 -22.26 -15.95 10.32
N VAL A 861 -21.61 -15.03 9.62
CA VAL A 861 -20.28 -14.50 9.97
C VAL A 861 -20.29 -12.98 10.07
N TYR A 862 -19.62 -12.44 11.09
CA TYR A 862 -19.66 -11.03 11.50
C TYR A 862 -18.32 -10.51 12.03
#